data_AF-A0A7S1G1L0-F1
#
_entry.id   AF-A0A7S1G1L0-F1
#
_cell.length_a   1.000
_cell.length_b   1.000
_cell.length_c   1.000
_cell.angle_alpha   90.00
_cell.angle_beta   90.00
_cell.angle_gamma   90.00
#
_symmetry.space_group_name_H-M   'P 1'
#
loop_
_entity.id
_entity.type
_entity.pdbx_description
1 polymer ?
#
loop_
_entity_poly.entity_id
_entity_poly.type
_entity_poly.pdbx_seq_one_letter_code
_entity_poly.pdbx_strand_id
1 'polypeptide(L)'
;FAIIVSPAMTSEATDQTPKLSIDDNSEQLQRNFESVLSVGEECISPDELRSLMKFCLEADGGGKRFNCYDGFEPSGRMHIAQGVFKAMNVNKITNSGGTFTFWVADWFALMNDKMGGDLAKIKVVGKYLIEVWRAAGMEGTDGLEGKVVFKWASDEICDNAATYWPMMLDIARRFNVTRIKKCCQIMGRLEGSLTAAQVLYPLMQCTDVFFLKADVCQLGVDQRKVNMLAREYCDAAKRKRKPIILSHHMLYGLKAGQEKMSKSDPDSAIFMEDSADDVERKIRNAYCPNVPVAVSKKDNEDDDAGKESMHLLVDDLKNPCLDYVEHIVLCPPGSSFAAAGKTFDNFAEVRAAFIRGLISEDQLKDGLIASLNKLLEPVRKHFMEDDNAKTLLEQVRHFKKESTGAVIRTFRRLDCEAAGFFRAGCHVVFLPRPDPNPTLQSTLDVLSQIRAAPEDANGTVLYLSDWSATVTNACAADPKAMAASFTVMLTALRAIAPEVMKQVTVVKQSEAILKDPSNYWISVINVGRLFSLDTVQADNKDADGVGVIIARLMGVADAMACSPSSIAFSASDKSGKIAVNLIQKYFAEASVPLPMPTILEISVVDLSLHTRTEVAHITENDAYFLLDDPNVHGKSKMKKAFCEPGNVIYCPPIALACAFQMDLAGKSVNISRSEENGGNVSYQMKEEVERDFELGALHPGDLKSCATKIIVEVIGNISKAIKADKASAQAAKSLKAFIK
;
A
#
# COMPACT_ATOMS: atom_id res chain seq x y z
N PHE A 1 -62.31 -10.33 -7.53
CA PHE A 1 -63.11 -10.01 -8.72
C PHE A 1 -62.39 -10.56 -9.93
N ALA A 2 -62.90 -11.66 -10.49
CA ALA A 2 -62.34 -12.34 -11.66
C ALA A 2 -62.90 -11.73 -12.94
N ILE A 3 -62.03 -11.41 -13.90
CA ILE A 3 -62.35 -11.25 -15.33
C ILE A 3 -61.13 -11.77 -16.11
N ILE A 4 -61.13 -13.07 -16.43
CA ILE A 4 -61.31 -13.65 -17.78
C ILE A 4 -60.12 -13.39 -18.71
N VAL A 5 -59.30 -14.44 -18.83
CA VAL A 5 -58.24 -14.63 -19.82
C VAL A 5 -58.85 -15.37 -21.02
N SER A 6 -58.71 -14.82 -22.23
CA SER A 6 -58.95 -15.55 -23.48
C SER A 6 -57.72 -16.41 -23.82
N PRO A 7 -57.89 -17.62 -24.40
CA PRO A 7 -56.77 -18.47 -24.76
C PRO A 7 -56.15 -18.02 -26.08
N ALA A 8 -54.82 -17.86 -26.05
CA ALA A 8 -54.00 -17.60 -27.22
C ALA A 8 -53.94 -18.85 -28.10
N MET A 9 -54.09 -18.63 -29.42
CA MET A 9 -53.80 -19.62 -30.45
C MET A 9 -52.31 -19.95 -30.45
N THR A 10 -52.03 -21.23 -30.55
CA THR A 10 -50.72 -21.83 -30.78
C THR A 10 -50.13 -21.36 -32.12
N SER A 11 -48.98 -20.70 -32.08
CA SER A 11 -48.01 -20.74 -33.18
C SER A 11 -46.66 -21.16 -32.60
N GLU A 12 -46.23 -22.36 -32.94
CA GLU A 12 -44.88 -22.84 -32.73
C GLU A 12 -43.89 -21.89 -33.43
N ALA A 13 -43.13 -21.13 -32.65
CA ALA A 13 -41.88 -20.55 -33.09
C ALA A 13 -40.78 -21.37 -32.41
N THR A 14 -40.12 -22.20 -33.20
CA THR A 14 -38.96 -23.00 -32.82
C THR A 14 -37.82 -22.09 -32.34
N ASP A 15 -37.60 -22.04 -31.03
CA ASP A 15 -36.37 -21.54 -30.43
C ASP A 15 -35.27 -22.60 -30.63
N GLN A 16 -34.60 -22.54 -31.78
CA GLN A 16 -33.38 -23.30 -32.05
C GLN A 16 -32.18 -22.41 -31.76
N THR A 17 -31.87 -22.20 -30.48
CA THR A 17 -30.48 -22.05 -30.07
C THR A 17 -29.92 -23.47 -29.87
N PRO A 18 -28.92 -23.91 -30.66
CA PRO A 18 -28.41 -25.26 -30.52
C PRO A 18 -27.72 -25.38 -29.15
N LYS A 19 -28.29 -26.22 -28.27
CA LYS A 19 -27.56 -26.70 -27.09
C LYS A 19 -26.40 -27.55 -27.60
N LEU A 20 -25.18 -27.00 -27.50
CA LEU A 20 -23.93 -27.71 -27.74
C LEU A 20 -23.93 -29.02 -26.95
N SER A 21 -23.49 -30.12 -27.58
CA SER A 21 -23.38 -31.42 -26.90
C SER A 21 -22.27 -31.38 -25.83
N ILE A 22 -22.30 -32.31 -24.88
CA ILE A 22 -21.28 -32.41 -23.82
C ILE A 22 -19.86 -32.60 -24.41
N ASP A 23 -19.75 -33.27 -25.56
CA ASP A 23 -18.48 -33.48 -26.27
C ASP A 23 -17.97 -32.20 -26.95
N ASP A 24 -18.85 -31.38 -27.54
CA ASP A 24 -18.46 -30.10 -28.18
C ASP A 24 -17.90 -29.08 -27.18
N ASN A 25 -18.43 -29.05 -25.96
CA ASN A 25 -17.94 -28.18 -24.89
C ASN A 25 -16.55 -28.58 -24.39
N SER A 26 -16.23 -29.88 -24.42
CA SER A 26 -14.91 -30.40 -24.04
C SER A 26 -13.83 -29.97 -25.04
N GLU A 27 -14.12 -30.08 -26.34
CA GLU A 27 -13.19 -29.64 -27.39
C GLU A 27 -13.01 -28.11 -27.41
N GLN A 28 -14.10 -27.34 -27.28
CA GLN A 28 -14.02 -25.89 -27.22
C GLN A 28 -13.22 -25.41 -26.01
N LEU A 29 -13.43 -26.04 -24.84
CA LEU A 29 -12.65 -25.76 -23.64
C LEU A 29 -11.17 -26.05 -23.86
N GLN A 30 -10.82 -27.17 -24.48
CA GLN A 30 -9.43 -27.54 -24.75
C GLN A 30 -8.76 -26.52 -25.69
N ARG A 31 -9.41 -26.15 -26.80
CA ARG A 31 -8.89 -25.14 -27.75
C ARG A 31 -8.69 -23.78 -27.08
N ASN A 32 -9.68 -23.31 -26.33
CA ASN A 32 -9.59 -22.04 -25.61
C ASN A 32 -8.49 -22.08 -24.54
N PHE A 33 -8.39 -23.18 -23.80
CA PHE A 33 -7.36 -23.37 -22.77
C PHE A 33 -5.96 -23.31 -23.37
N GLU A 34 -5.70 -24.01 -24.48
CA GLU A 34 -4.41 -23.98 -25.17
C GLU A 34 -4.10 -22.57 -25.71
N SER A 35 -5.10 -21.88 -26.26
CA SER A 35 -4.94 -20.51 -26.75
C SER A 35 -4.54 -19.53 -25.63
N VAL A 36 -5.23 -19.57 -24.48
CA VAL A 36 -4.89 -18.71 -23.33
C VAL A 36 -3.57 -19.12 -22.72
N LEU A 37 -3.29 -20.41 -22.58
CA LEU A 37 -2.02 -20.89 -22.02
C LEU A 37 -0.82 -20.45 -22.87
N SER A 38 -0.98 -20.38 -24.21
CA SER A 38 0.07 -19.91 -25.14
C SER A 38 0.47 -18.44 -24.96
N VAL A 39 -0.31 -17.64 -24.21
CA VAL A 39 0.04 -16.25 -23.88
C VAL A 39 1.15 -16.18 -22.83
N GLY A 40 1.24 -17.18 -21.95
CA GLY A 40 2.21 -17.21 -20.87
C GLY A 40 3.44 -18.04 -21.21
N GLU A 41 4.61 -17.54 -20.85
CA GLU A 41 5.82 -18.36 -20.66
C GLU A 41 5.70 -19.21 -19.38
N GLU A 42 5.00 -18.69 -18.36
CA GLU A 42 4.70 -19.40 -17.12
C GLU A 42 3.22 -19.24 -16.75
N CYS A 43 2.60 -20.32 -16.25
CA CYS A 43 1.26 -20.32 -15.68
C CYS A 43 1.25 -20.95 -14.27
N ILE A 44 0.73 -20.23 -13.27
CA ILE A 44 0.59 -20.68 -11.88
C ILE A 44 -0.88 -20.55 -11.42
N SER A 45 -1.67 -21.62 -11.32
CA SER A 45 -1.43 -22.97 -11.85
C SER A 45 -2.29 -23.25 -13.10
N PRO A 46 -1.83 -24.10 -14.04
CA PRO A 46 -2.63 -24.46 -15.22
C PRO A 46 -3.95 -25.15 -14.85
N ASP A 47 -3.96 -25.94 -13.77
CA ASP A 47 -5.16 -26.64 -13.29
C ASP A 47 -6.22 -25.66 -12.76
N GLU A 48 -5.80 -24.60 -12.04
CA GLU A 48 -6.69 -23.52 -11.60
C GLU A 48 -7.28 -22.78 -12.82
N LEU A 49 -6.47 -22.51 -13.85
CA LEU A 49 -6.93 -21.88 -15.09
C LEU A 49 -7.95 -22.74 -15.84
N ARG A 50 -7.65 -24.02 -16.05
CA ARG A 50 -8.57 -24.97 -16.70
C ARG A 50 -9.89 -25.04 -15.94
N SER A 51 -9.84 -25.12 -14.60
CA SER A 51 -11.02 -25.18 -13.74
C SER A 51 -11.86 -23.91 -13.82
N LEU A 52 -11.21 -22.74 -13.84
CA LEU A 52 -11.88 -21.45 -14.02
C LEU A 52 -12.58 -21.35 -15.37
N MET A 53 -11.88 -21.69 -16.46
CA MET A 53 -12.44 -21.63 -17.82
C MET A 53 -13.61 -22.61 -17.97
N LYS A 54 -13.50 -23.81 -17.40
CA LYS A 54 -14.60 -24.78 -17.36
C LYS A 54 -15.82 -24.20 -16.63
N PHE A 55 -15.62 -23.64 -15.44
CA PHE A 55 -16.69 -23.03 -14.67
C PHE A 55 -17.37 -21.86 -15.40
N CYS A 56 -16.59 -21.04 -16.11
CA CYS A 56 -17.09 -19.95 -16.95
C CYS A 56 -17.94 -20.47 -18.12
N LEU A 57 -17.50 -21.54 -18.77
CA LEU A 57 -18.21 -22.17 -19.90
C LEU A 57 -19.52 -22.85 -19.46
N GLU A 58 -19.52 -23.50 -18.30
CA GLU A 58 -20.67 -24.26 -17.77
C GLU A 58 -21.69 -23.39 -17.01
N ALA A 59 -21.42 -22.11 -16.77
CA ALA A 59 -22.34 -21.23 -16.06
C ALA A 59 -23.63 -21.00 -16.86
N ASP A 60 -24.80 -21.22 -16.22
CA ASP A 60 -26.12 -21.02 -16.83
C ASP A 60 -26.24 -19.65 -17.52
N GLY A 61 -26.63 -19.68 -18.80
CA GLY A 61 -26.75 -18.50 -19.66
C GLY A 61 -25.48 -18.10 -20.43
N GLY A 62 -24.38 -18.85 -20.33
CA GLY A 62 -23.17 -18.68 -21.17
C GLY A 62 -22.44 -17.33 -21.01
N GLY A 63 -22.80 -16.54 -20.00
CA GLY A 63 -22.40 -15.13 -19.88
C GLY A 63 -21.26 -14.84 -18.89
N LYS A 64 -20.77 -15.83 -18.13
CA LYS A 64 -19.78 -15.57 -17.08
C LYS A 64 -18.36 -15.61 -17.61
N ARG A 65 -17.74 -14.45 -17.77
CA ARG A 65 -16.35 -14.29 -18.23
C ARG A 65 -15.37 -14.30 -17.05
N PHE A 66 -14.14 -14.75 -17.29
CA PHE A 66 -13.03 -14.59 -16.36
C PHE A 66 -12.29 -13.28 -16.63
N ASN A 67 -11.83 -12.61 -15.58
CA ASN A 67 -11.20 -11.30 -15.68
C ASN A 67 -9.67 -11.39 -15.65
N CYS A 68 -9.03 -10.95 -16.73
CA CYS A 68 -7.59 -10.74 -16.81
C CYS A 68 -7.25 -9.26 -16.61
N TYR A 69 -6.06 -8.95 -16.11
CA TYR A 69 -5.55 -7.58 -16.12
C TYR A 69 -4.07 -7.50 -16.40
N ASP A 70 -3.66 -6.35 -16.94
CA ASP A 70 -2.27 -5.90 -17.02
C ASP A 70 -2.19 -4.41 -16.69
N GLY A 71 -1.14 -4.02 -15.97
CA GLY A 71 -0.88 -2.65 -15.57
C GLY A 71 0.31 -2.06 -16.29
N PHE A 72 0.22 -0.78 -16.67
CA PHE A 72 1.31 -0.10 -17.34
C PHE A 72 1.53 1.31 -16.77
N GLU A 73 2.79 1.67 -16.55
CA GLU A 73 3.20 3.03 -16.19
C GLU A 73 3.25 3.92 -17.44
N PRO A 74 2.45 5.00 -17.53
CA PRO A 74 2.60 5.97 -18.60
C PRO A 74 3.88 6.77 -18.44
N SER A 75 4.89 6.44 -19.25
CA SER A 75 6.28 6.86 -18.99
C SER A 75 7.06 7.28 -20.24
N GLY A 76 6.40 7.35 -21.39
CA GLY A 76 6.96 7.85 -22.64
C GLY A 76 6.34 7.16 -23.85
N ARG A 77 7.14 7.06 -24.91
CA ARG A 77 6.79 6.35 -26.15
C ARG A 77 6.55 4.86 -25.89
N MET A 78 5.62 4.25 -26.62
CA MET A 78 5.31 2.82 -26.50
C MET A 78 6.25 1.98 -27.36
N HIS A 79 6.94 1.02 -26.76
CA HIS A 79 7.70 -0.01 -27.49
C HIS A 79 6.78 -1.12 -28.01
N ILE A 80 7.21 -1.83 -29.06
CA ILE A 80 6.40 -2.82 -29.77
C ILE A 80 5.88 -3.97 -28.90
N ALA A 81 6.64 -4.40 -27.89
CA ALA A 81 6.18 -5.39 -26.90
C ALA A 81 4.94 -4.91 -26.12
N GLN A 82 4.88 -3.62 -25.81
CA GLN A 82 3.75 -3.07 -25.08
C GLN A 82 2.55 -2.79 -25.99
N GLY A 83 2.77 -2.58 -27.29
CA GLY A 83 1.70 -2.34 -28.26
C GLY A 83 1.22 -3.62 -28.93
N VAL A 84 1.85 -3.97 -30.05
CA VAL A 84 1.44 -5.10 -30.92
C VAL A 84 1.37 -6.42 -30.15
N PHE A 85 2.44 -6.79 -29.43
CA PHE A 85 2.48 -8.09 -28.72
C PHE A 85 1.39 -8.18 -27.65
N LYS A 86 1.20 -7.09 -26.90
CA LYS A 86 0.16 -7.00 -25.88
C LYS A 86 -1.24 -7.11 -26.50
N ALA A 87 -1.50 -6.42 -27.60
CA ALA A 87 -2.78 -6.50 -28.33
C ALA A 87 -3.07 -7.93 -28.79
N MET A 88 -2.08 -8.65 -29.33
CA MET A 88 -2.23 -10.05 -29.74
C MET A 88 -2.58 -10.96 -28.55
N ASN A 89 -1.87 -10.80 -27.42
CA ASN A 89 -2.14 -11.57 -26.20
C ASN A 89 -3.53 -11.29 -25.62
N VAL A 90 -3.97 -10.03 -25.63
CA VAL A 90 -5.33 -9.64 -25.21
C VAL A 90 -6.39 -10.25 -26.11
N ASN A 91 -6.20 -10.19 -27.44
CA ASN A 91 -7.15 -10.77 -28.40
C ASN A 91 -7.29 -12.30 -28.23
N LYS A 92 -6.20 -13.04 -27.94
CA LYS A 92 -6.27 -14.48 -27.61
C LYS A 92 -7.17 -14.74 -26.39
N ILE A 93 -7.07 -13.90 -25.35
CA ILE A 93 -7.87 -14.00 -24.13
C ILE A 93 -9.34 -13.65 -24.37
N THR A 94 -9.63 -12.53 -25.03
CA THR A 94 -10.99 -12.05 -25.27
C THR A 94 -11.77 -12.95 -26.24
N ASN A 95 -11.08 -13.60 -27.17
CA ASN A 95 -11.65 -14.62 -28.06
C ASN A 95 -11.88 -15.97 -27.36
N SER A 96 -11.16 -16.23 -26.27
CA SER A 96 -11.32 -17.43 -25.43
C SER A 96 -12.32 -17.26 -24.28
N GLY A 97 -13.12 -16.18 -24.29
CA GLY A 97 -14.19 -15.95 -23.30
C GLY A 97 -13.79 -15.09 -22.09
N GLY A 98 -12.57 -14.54 -22.07
CA GLY A 98 -12.13 -13.62 -21.02
C GLY A 98 -12.57 -12.17 -21.22
N THR A 99 -12.42 -11.36 -20.18
CA THR A 99 -12.34 -9.89 -20.25
C THR A 99 -10.94 -9.44 -19.89
N PHE A 100 -10.54 -8.24 -20.34
CA PHE A 100 -9.23 -7.70 -20.07
C PHE A 100 -9.30 -6.27 -19.53
N THR A 101 -8.73 -6.05 -18.36
CA THR A 101 -8.61 -4.72 -17.75
C THR A 101 -7.19 -4.19 -17.96
N PHE A 102 -7.07 -3.09 -18.70
CA PHE A 102 -5.86 -2.28 -18.76
C PHE A 102 -5.85 -1.29 -17.61
N TRP A 103 -4.93 -1.49 -16.66
CA TRP A 103 -4.74 -0.62 -15.52
C TRP A 103 -3.73 0.48 -15.85
N VAL A 104 -4.24 1.68 -16.13
CA VAL A 104 -3.43 2.86 -16.43
C VAL A 104 -2.83 3.37 -15.11
N ALA A 105 -1.61 2.93 -14.83
CA ALA A 105 -0.95 3.05 -13.53
C ALA A 105 -0.29 4.43 -13.36
N ASP A 106 -1.09 5.50 -13.39
CA ASP A 106 -0.64 6.90 -13.35
C ASP A 106 -0.01 7.29 -11.99
N TRP A 107 -0.59 6.89 -10.87
CA TRP A 107 0.01 7.07 -9.55
C TRP A 107 1.28 6.23 -9.35
N PHE A 108 1.36 5.07 -10.00
CA PHE A 108 2.56 4.23 -9.99
C PHE A 108 3.70 4.89 -10.77
N ALA A 109 3.39 5.46 -11.94
CA ALA A 109 4.32 6.28 -12.71
C ALA A 109 4.78 7.52 -11.90
N LEU A 110 3.89 8.15 -11.13
CA LEU A 110 4.23 9.25 -10.22
C LEU A 110 5.19 8.80 -9.10
N MET A 111 4.90 7.67 -8.45
CA MET A 111 5.78 7.08 -7.42
C MET A 111 7.18 6.75 -7.95
N ASN A 112 7.28 6.37 -9.23
CA ASN A 112 8.52 6.00 -9.89
C ASN A 112 9.18 7.16 -10.67
N ASP A 113 8.83 8.41 -10.35
CA ASP A 113 9.39 9.65 -10.93
C ASP A 113 9.30 9.75 -12.46
N LYS A 114 8.34 9.07 -13.11
CA LYS A 114 8.17 9.14 -14.56
C LYS A 114 7.69 10.52 -14.97
N MET A 115 8.12 10.98 -16.16
CA MET A 115 7.78 12.31 -16.69
C MET A 115 8.13 13.47 -15.72
N GLY A 116 9.20 13.31 -14.93
CA GLY A 116 9.58 14.28 -13.90
C GLY A 116 8.63 14.32 -12.70
N GLY A 117 7.80 13.30 -12.50
CA GLY A 117 6.80 13.27 -11.44
C GLY A 117 5.63 14.23 -11.66
N ASP A 118 5.36 14.62 -12.90
CA ASP A 118 4.22 15.47 -13.28
C ASP A 118 3.02 14.60 -13.69
N LEU A 119 2.01 14.57 -12.82
CA LEU A 119 0.80 13.77 -13.04
C LEU A 119 0.02 14.21 -14.29
N ALA A 120 0.04 15.49 -14.67
CA ALA A 120 -0.65 15.97 -15.86
C ALA A 120 0.03 15.42 -17.13
N LYS A 121 1.37 15.45 -17.18
CA LYS A 121 2.15 14.84 -18.27
C LYS A 121 1.93 13.32 -18.34
N ILE A 122 1.89 12.65 -17.18
CA ILE A 122 1.60 11.20 -17.10
C ILE A 122 0.21 10.90 -17.69
N LYS A 123 -0.82 11.67 -17.35
CA LYS A 123 -2.18 11.49 -17.90
C LYS A 123 -2.20 11.70 -19.42
N VAL A 124 -1.45 12.66 -19.97
CA VAL A 124 -1.32 12.84 -21.43
C VAL A 124 -0.68 11.61 -22.09
N VAL A 125 0.43 11.10 -21.52
CA VAL A 125 1.07 9.89 -22.02
C VAL A 125 0.10 8.70 -21.97
N GLY A 126 -0.66 8.54 -20.89
CA GLY A 126 -1.62 7.44 -20.77
C GLY A 126 -2.68 7.46 -21.88
N LYS A 127 -3.18 8.65 -22.24
CA LYS A 127 -4.11 8.81 -23.38
C LYS A 127 -3.46 8.43 -24.71
N TYR A 128 -2.21 8.85 -24.94
CA TYR A 128 -1.44 8.43 -26.12
C TYR A 128 -1.31 6.89 -26.20
N LEU A 129 -1.01 6.23 -25.07
CA LEU A 129 -0.87 4.77 -25.04
C LEU A 129 -2.20 4.06 -25.38
N ILE A 130 -3.33 4.58 -24.90
CA ILE A 130 -4.67 4.07 -25.24
C ILE A 130 -4.94 4.16 -26.75
N GLU A 131 -4.61 5.29 -27.38
CA GLU A 131 -4.76 5.45 -28.83
C GLU A 131 -3.90 4.47 -29.63
N VAL A 132 -2.68 4.17 -29.16
CA VAL A 132 -1.82 3.15 -29.78
C VAL A 132 -2.47 1.76 -29.75
N TRP A 133 -3.07 1.34 -28.62
CA TRP A 133 -3.73 0.03 -28.54
C TRP A 133 -4.99 -0.07 -29.40
N ARG A 134 -5.77 1.01 -29.49
CA ARG A 134 -6.92 1.08 -30.40
C ARG A 134 -6.47 0.89 -31.85
N ALA A 135 -5.41 1.58 -32.26
CA ALA A 135 -4.86 1.47 -33.61
C ALA A 135 -4.16 0.13 -33.88
N ALA A 136 -3.65 -0.55 -32.85
CA ALA A 136 -2.99 -1.86 -32.97
C ALA A 136 -3.95 -3.05 -33.19
N GLY A 137 -5.26 -2.79 -33.39
CA GLY A 137 -6.25 -3.83 -33.66
C GLY A 137 -6.71 -4.58 -32.41
N MET A 138 -6.70 -3.93 -31.24
CA MET A 138 -7.26 -4.50 -30.03
C MET A 138 -8.80 -4.50 -30.10
N GLU A 139 -9.40 -5.69 -30.17
CA GLU A 139 -10.83 -5.85 -30.36
C GLU A 139 -11.64 -5.52 -29.09
N GLY A 140 -12.84 -4.96 -29.26
CA GLY A 140 -13.79 -4.77 -28.16
C GLY A 140 -13.51 -3.58 -27.25
N THR A 141 -12.94 -2.50 -27.79
CA THR A 141 -12.66 -1.23 -27.10
C THR A 141 -13.82 -0.21 -27.16
N ASP A 142 -14.86 -0.48 -27.95
CA ASP A 142 -16.03 0.39 -28.11
C ASP A 142 -17.23 -0.09 -27.27
N GLY A 143 -17.75 0.79 -26.39
CA GLY A 143 -19.01 0.60 -25.65
C GLY A 143 -18.91 0.12 -24.20
N LEU A 144 -20.01 0.26 -23.44
CA LEU A 144 -20.15 -0.10 -22.01
C LEU A 144 -20.10 -1.62 -21.72
N GLU A 145 -20.09 -2.45 -22.78
CA GLU A 145 -20.03 -3.93 -22.73
C GLU A 145 -18.76 -4.49 -23.41
N GLY A 146 -17.75 -3.64 -23.63
CA GLY A 146 -16.48 -4.03 -24.27
C GLY A 146 -15.74 -5.14 -23.51
N LYS A 147 -15.14 -6.08 -24.25
CA LYS A 147 -14.30 -7.14 -23.66
C LYS A 147 -12.99 -6.59 -23.08
N VAL A 148 -12.62 -5.36 -23.44
CA VAL A 148 -11.42 -4.66 -22.97
C VAL A 148 -11.82 -3.33 -22.33
N VAL A 149 -11.31 -3.06 -21.12
CA VAL A 149 -11.62 -1.81 -20.39
C VAL A 149 -10.33 -1.14 -19.93
N PHE A 150 -10.21 0.16 -20.15
CA PHE A 150 -9.13 0.98 -19.61
C PHE A 150 -9.59 1.66 -18.31
N LYS A 151 -8.87 1.40 -17.23
CA LYS A 151 -9.16 1.94 -15.89
C LYS A 151 -7.98 2.75 -15.40
N TRP A 152 -8.21 4.00 -14.99
CA TRP A 152 -7.18 4.85 -14.44
C TRP A 152 -7.01 4.59 -12.95
N ALA A 153 -5.77 4.34 -12.53
CA ALA A 153 -5.50 3.95 -11.16
C ALA A 153 -5.91 5.04 -10.17
N SER A 154 -5.50 6.28 -10.42
CA SER A 154 -5.88 7.40 -9.55
C SER A 154 -7.38 7.58 -9.41
N ASP A 155 -8.15 7.50 -10.50
CA ASP A 155 -9.60 7.74 -10.50
C ASP A 155 -10.31 6.63 -9.72
N GLU A 156 -10.04 5.36 -10.05
CA GLU A 156 -10.69 4.20 -9.42
C GLU A 156 -10.31 4.03 -7.94
N ILE A 157 -9.05 4.31 -7.58
CA ILE A 157 -8.59 4.28 -6.18
C ILE A 157 -9.25 5.40 -5.38
N CYS A 158 -9.36 6.62 -5.93
CA CYS A 158 -9.99 7.75 -5.24
C CYS A 158 -11.48 7.49 -4.99
N ASP A 159 -12.20 7.05 -6.01
CA ASP A 159 -13.65 6.77 -5.93
C ASP A 159 -13.96 5.62 -4.96
N ASN A 160 -12.98 4.75 -4.70
CA ASN A 160 -13.12 3.58 -3.82
C ASN A 160 -12.11 3.57 -2.66
N ALA A 161 -11.68 4.74 -2.20
CA ALA A 161 -10.62 4.89 -1.20
C ALA A 161 -10.91 4.14 0.10
N ALA A 162 -12.18 4.11 0.53
CA ALA A 162 -12.63 3.38 1.73
C ALA A 162 -12.49 1.86 1.63
N THR A 163 -12.31 1.31 0.43
CA THR A 163 -12.08 -0.12 0.20
C THR A 163 -10.62 -0.41 -0.13
N TYR A 164 -10.02 0.39 -1.02
CA TYR A 164 -8.67 0.15 -1.52
C TYR A 164 -7.61 0.25 -0.40
N TRP A 165 -7.59 1.36 0.32
CA TRP A 165 -6.53 1.63 1.30
C TRP A 165 -6.58 0.70 2.51
N PRO A 166 -7.74 0.40 3.13
CA PRO A 166 -7.77 -0.62 4.17
C PRO A 166 -7.26 -1.99 3.71
N MET A 167 -7.48 -2.37 2.44
CA MET A 167 -6.95 -3.61 1.89
C MET A 167 -5.42 -3.55 1.72
N MET A 168 -4.88 -2.44 1.22
CA MET A 168 -3.44 -2.21 1.13
C MET A 168 -2.77 -2.27 2.51
N LEU A 169 -3.38 -1.64 3.52
CA LEU A 169 -2.89 -1.68 4.90
C LEU A 169 -2.96 -3.10 5.50
N ASP A 170 -3.99 -3.88 5.16
CA ASP A 170 -4.09 -5.30 5.56
C ASP A 170 -3.02 -6.17 4.88
N ILE A 171 -2.63 -5.86 3.64
CA ILE A 171 -1.51 -6.52 2.96
C ILE A 171 -0.21 -6.13 3.67
N ALA A 172 0.05 -4.83 3.85
CA ALA A 172 1.28 -4.31 4.44
C ALA A 172 1.59 -4.87 5.83
N ARG A 173 0.58 -5.02 6.69
CA ARG A 173 0.78 -5.56 8.06
C ARG A 173 1.15 -7.04 8.11
N ARG A 174 0.95 -7.80 7.02
CA ARG A 174 1.16 -9.26 6.97
C ARG A 174 2.54 -9.65 6.43
N PHE A 175 3.31 -8.70 5.92
CA PHE A 175 4.61 -8.96 5.32
C PHE A 175 5.73 -8.16 6.01
N ASN A 176 6.94 -8.73 5.97
CA ASN A 176 8.14 -8.09 6.48
C ASN A 176 8.86 -7.30 5.37
N VAL A 177 9.78 -6.43 5.78
CA VAL A 177 10.46 -5.50 4.87
C VAL A 177 11.31 -6.25 3.85
N THR A 178 11.98 -7.33 4.27
CA THR A 178 12.78 -8.20 3.40
C THR A 178 11.96 -8.77 2.24
N ARG A 179 10.73 -9.24 2.51
CA ARG A 179 9.86 -9.81 1.48
C ARG A 179 9.40 -8.76 0.47
N ILE A 180 9.17 -7.52 0.92
CA ILE A 180 8.77 -6.41 0.04
C ILE A 180 9.96 -5.86 -0.74
N LYS A 181 11.16 -5.75 -0.15
CA LYS A 181 12.41 -5.38 -0.85
C LYS A 181 12.66 -6.27 -2.06
N LYS A 182 12.43 -7.59 -1.93
CA LYS A 182 12.52 -8.54 -3.05
C LYS A 182 11.55 -8.23 -4.20
N CYS A 183 10.40 -7.62 -3.91
CA CYS A 183 9.44 -7.18 -4.93
C CYS A 183 9.84 -5.86 -5.61
N CYS A 184 10.74 -5.05 -5.06
CA CYS A 184 11.08 -3.75 -5.65
C CYS A 184 11.75 -3.87 -7.04
N GLN A 185 12.27 -5.04 -7.39
CA GLN A 185 12.80 -5.32 -8.73
C GLN A 185 11.77 -5.12 -9.86
N ILE A 186 10.46 -5.22 -9.57
CA ILE A 186 9.39 -4.98 -10.55
C ILE A 186 9.42 -3.55 -11.14
N MET A 187 10.09 -2.61 -10.43
CA MET A 187 10.25 -1.22 -10.84
C MET A 187 11.58 -0.97 -11.59
N GLY A 188 12.40 -2.02 -11.82
CA GLY A 188 13.72 -1.93 -12.43
C GLY A 188 14.76 -1.24 -11.55
N ARG A 189 14.72 -1.47 -10.23
CA ARG A 189 15.66 -0.87 -9.26
C ARG A 189 16.30 -1.90 -8.34
N LEU A 190 17.52 -1.59 -7.89
CA LEU A 190 18.32 -2.34 -6.93
C LEU A 190 17.79 -2.20 -5.49
N GLU A 191 17.98 -3.23 -4.67
CA GLU A 191 17.56 -3.22 -3.25
C GLU A 191 18.32 -2.20 -2.38
N GLY A 192 19.54 -1.79 -2.78
CA GLY A 192 20.42 -0.92 -1.99
C GLY A 192 20.11 0.58 -2.03
N SER A 193 19.32 1.05 -3.00
CA SER A 193 19.01 2.48 -3.21
C SER A 193 17.52 2.82 -3.10
N LEU A 194 16.79 2.02 -2.30
CA LEU A 194 15.33 2.14 -2.22
C LEU A 194 14.88 3.35 -1.40
N THR A 195 13.96 4.13 -1.99
CA THR A 195 13.16 5.12 -1.28
C THR A 195 12.00 4.44 -0.55
N ALA A 196 11.45 5.09 0.47
CA ALA A 196 10.31 4.53 1.19
C ALA A 196 9.03 4.46 0.32
N ALA A 197 8.88 5.32 -0.70
CA ALA A 197 7.79 5.22 -1.68
C ALA A 197 7.87 3.92 -2.51
N GLN A 198 9.06 3.38 -2.74
CA GLN A 198 9.23 2.13 -3.48
C GLN A 198 8.82 0.90 -2.67
N VAL A 199 8.63 1.03 -1.36
CA VAL A 199 7.99 -0.01 -0.54
C VAL A 199 6.47 0.04 -0.70
N LEU A 200 5.89 1.23 -0.90
CA LEU A 200 4.45 1.39 -1.11
C LEU A 200 4.00 0.80 -2.46
N TYR A 201 4.80 0.94 -3.50
CA TYR A 201 4.50 0.46 -4.85
C TYR A 201 4.08 -1.02 -4.93
N PRO A 202 4.90 -2.00 -4.48
CA PRO A 202 4.53 -3.42 -4.55
C PRO A 202 3.32 -3.77 -3.67
N LEU A 203 3.07 -3.02 -2.58
CA LEU A 203 1.88 -3.21 -1.74
C LEU A 203 0.62 -2.77 -2.49
N MET A 204 0.68 -1.62 -3.15
CA MET A 204 -0.42 -1.12 -3.99
C MET A 204 -0.68 -2.06 -5.16
N GLN A 205 0.35 -2.50 -5.89
CA GLN A 205 0.16 -3.43 -7.01
C GLN A 205 -0.38 -4.79 -6.57
N CYS A 206 0.03 -5.29 -5.39
CA CYS A 206 -0.58 -6.49 -4.80
C CYS A 206 -2.07 -6.26 -4.45
N THR A 207 -2.42 -5.05 -4.00
CA THR A 207 -3.81 -4.65 -3.72
C THR A 207 -4.65 -4.63 -4.99
N ASP A 208 -4.09 -4.13 -6.10
CA ASP A 208 -4.77 -4.01 -7.39
C ASP A 208 -5.37 -5.34 -7.87
N VAL A 209 -4.65 -6.45 -7.67
CA VAL A 209 -5.12 -7.80 -8.03
C VAL A 209 -6.51 -8.10 -7.44
N PHE A 210 -6.71 -7.75 -6.16
CA PHE A 210 -7.96 -8.01 -5.44
C PHE A 210 -8.98 -6.91 -5.66
N PHE A 211 -8.53 -5.66 -5.78
CA PHE A 211 -9.38 -4.52 -6.03
C PHE A 211 -10.07 -4.59 -7.39
N LEU A 212 -9.31 -4.93 -8.43
CA LEU A 212 -9.81 -5.16 -9.79
C LEU A 212 -10.57 -6.48 -9.93
N LYS A 213 -10.57 -7.32 -8.89
CA LYS A 213 -11.14 -8.67 -8.91
C LYS A 213 -10.60 -9.47 -10.10
N ALA A 214 -9.28 -9.42 -10.30
CA ALA A 214 -8.63 -10.19 -11.35
C ALA A 214 -8.65 -11.68 -10.98
N ASP A 215 -9.15 -12.50 -11.90
CA ASP A 215 -9.01 -13.96 -11.80
C ASP A 215 -7.63 -14.39 -12.30
N VAL A 216 -7.10 -13.70 -13.32
CA VAL A 216 -5.80 -13.95 -13.94
C VAL A 216 -4.95 -12.66 -13.98
N CYS A 217 -3.78 -12.70 -13.38
CA CYS A 217 -2.74 -11.67 -13.52
C CYS A 217 -1.93 -11.94 -14.80
N GLN A 218 -2.19 -11.17 -15.86
CA GLN A 218 -1.53 -11.33 -17.17
C GLN A 218 -0.44 -10.26 -17.36
N LEU A 219 0.65 -10.35 -16.60
CA LEU A 219 1.76 -9.39 -16.64
C LEU A 219 3.05 -10.04 -17.16
N GLY A 220 4.14 -9.28 -17.28
CA GLY A 220 5.43 -9.82 -17.71
C GLY A 220 6.05 -10.71 -16.63
N VAL A 221 6.99 -11.58 -17.01
CA VAL A 221 7.78 -12.38 -16.05
C VAL A 221 8.47 -11.50 -15.00
N ASP A 222 8.86 -10.27 -15.38
CA ASP A 222 9.45 -9.29 -14.46
C ASP A 222 8.52 -8.86 -13.31
N GLN A 223 7.20 -9.03 -13.45
CA GLN A 223 6.19 -8.76 -12.41
C GLN A 223 5.87 -9.98 -11.54
N ARG A 224 6.52 -11.13 -11.78
CA ARG A 224 6.23 -12.40 -11.09
C ARG A 224 6.27 -12.30 -9.57
N LYS A 225 7.25 -11.57 -9.00
CA LYS A 225 7.46 -11.51 -7.55
C LYS A 225 6.29 -10.90 -6.78
N VAL A 226 5.63 -9.88 -7.35
CA VAL A 226 4.44 -9.26 -6.74
C VAL A 226 3.18 -10.09 -6.99
N ASN A 227 3.07 -10.77 -8.13
CA ASN A 227 1.97 -11.72 -8.35
C ASN A 227 2.04 -12.91 -7.37
N MET A 228 3.25 -13.40 -7.06
CA MET A 228 3.45 -14.39 -5.99
C MET A 228 3.13 -13.82 -4.60
N LEU A 229 3.45 -12.54 -4.35
CA LEU A 229 3.07 -11.86 -3.10
C LEU A 229 1.54 -11.86 -2.92
N ALA A 230 0.77 -11.66 -4.00
CA ALA A 230 -0.70 -11.75 -3.96
C ALA A 230 -1.18 -13.17 -3.59
N ARG A 231 -0.57 -14.22 -4.14
CA ARG A 231 -0.89 -15.61 -3.75
C ARG A 231 -0.53 -15.91 -2.28
N GLU A 232 0.63 -15.44 -1.81
CA GLU A 232 1.04 -15.54 -0.40
C GLU A 232 0.07 -14.77 0.52
N TYR A 233 -0.44 -13.61 0.08
CA TYR A 233 -1.44 -12.85 0.81
C TYR A 233 -2.74 -13.64 0.95
N CYS A 234 -3.17 -14.37 -0.08
CA CYS A 234 -4.33 -15.25 0.05
C CYS A 234 -4.15 -16.28 1.17
N ASP A 235 -2.96 -16.87 1.31
CA ASP A 235 -2.68 -17.81 2.40
C ASP A 235 -2.70 -17.11 3.77
N ALA A 236 -2.01 -15.97 3.90
CA ALA A 236 -1.96 -15.19 5.14
C ALA A 236 -3.34 -14.67 5.57
N ALA A 237 -4.16 -14.21 4.61
CA ALA A 237 -5.50 -13.70 4.83
C ALA A 237 -6.60 -14.78 4.78
N LYS A 238 -6.23 -16.07 4.62
CA LYS A 238 -7.15 -17.21 4.53
C LYS A 238 -8.20 -17.06 3.42
N ARG A 239 -7.83 -16.43 2.30
CA ARG A 239 -8.65 -16.33 1.09
C ARG A 239 -8.48 -17.59 0.25
N LYS A 240 -9.59 -18.26 -0.04
CA LYS A 240 -9.58 -19.52 -0.80
C LYS A 240 -9.23 -19.33 -2.27
N ARG A 241 -9.68 -18.24 -2.88
CA ARG A 241 -9.45 -17.95 -4.30
C ARG A 241 -8.12 -17.23 -4.45
N LYS A 242 -7.15 -17.89 -5.07
CA LYS A 242 -5.86 -17.31 -5.45
C LYS A 242 -5.96 -16.79 -6.88
N PRO A 243 -5.31 -15.65 -7.20
CA PRO A 243 -5.19 -15.21 -8.57
C PRO A 243 -4.29 -16.18 -9.35
N ILE A 244 -4.71 -16.56 -10.54
CA ILE A 244 -3.87 -17.31 -11.49
C ILE A 244 -2.83 -16.34 -12.04
N ILE A 245 -1.59 -16.78 -12.15
CA ILE A 245 -0.52 -15.96 -12.73
C ILE A 245 -0.25 -16.50 -14.13
N LEU A 246 -0.35 -15.64 -15.14
CA LEU A 246 -0.07 -15.98 -16.54
C LEU A 246 0.97 -14.99 -17.09
N SER A 247 2.24 -15.28 -16.81
CA SER A 247 3.36 -14.39 -17.07
C SER A 247 3.83 -14.52 -18.52
N HIS A 248 3.86 -13.44 -19.30
CA HIS A 248 4.32 -13.46 -20.70
C HIS A 248 5.82 -13.20 -20.85
N HIS A 249 6.38 -13.68 -21.96
CA HIS A 249 7.79 -13.54 -22.33
C HIS A 249 8.27 -12.09 -22.40
N MET A 250 9.52 -11.86 -21.98
CA MET A 250 10.16 -10.54 -21.97
C MET A 250 11.06 -10.33 -23.19
N LEU A 251 10.55 -9.74 -24.27
CA LEU A 251 11.35 -9.50 -25.49
C LEU A 251 12.74 -8.89 -25.24
N TYR A 252 13.76 -9.45 -25.91
CA TYR A 252 15.14 -8.98 -25.87
C TYR A 252 15.30 -7.56 -26.41
N GLY A 253 16.33 -6.85 -25.90
CA GLY A 253 16.78 -5.59 -26.50
C GLY A 253 17.54 -5.85 -27.79
N LEU A 254 17.48 -4.91 -28.74
CA LEU A 254 18.11 -5.08 -30.05
C LEU A 254 19.65 -5.14 -30.01
N LYS A 255 20.31 -4.65 -28.95
CA LYS A 255 21.78 -4.66 -28.84
C LYS A 255 22.27 -5.86 -28.02
N ALA A 256 23.50 -6.29 -28.30
CA ALA A 256 24.13 -7.41 -27.60
C ALA A 256 24.19 -7.17 -26.08
N GLY A 257 23.84 -8.19 -25.28
CA GLY A 257 23.87 -8.14 -23.82
C GLY A 257 22.68 -7.42 -23.16
N GLN A 258 21.68 -6.98 -23.93
CA GLN A 258 20.46 -6.40 -23.40
C GLN A 258 19.36 -7.46 -23.23
N GLU A 259 19.14 -7.89 -21.99
CA GLU A 259 18.13 -8.91 -21.68
C GLU A 259 16.69 -8.40 -21.79
N LYS A 260 16.49 -7.09 -21.92
CA LYS A 260 15.21 -6.44 -22.16
C LYS A 260 15.41 -5.12 -22.90
N MET A 261 14.42 -4.72 -23.70
CA MET A 261 14.34 -3.38 -24.28
C MET A 261 14.41 -2.28 -23.21
N SER A 262 15.26 -1.27 -23.42
CA SER A 262 15.42 -0.15 -22.49
C SER A 262 14.86 1.16 -23.07
N LYS A 263 14.27 1.98 -22.19
CA LYS A 263 13.85 3.35 -22.55
C LYS A 263 15.01 4.33 -22.63
N SER A 264 16.14 4.03 -21.96
CA SER A 264 17.31 4.91 -21.95
C SER A 264 18.06 4.91 -23.28
N ASP A 265 17.96 3.82 -24.04
CA ASP A 265 18.60 3.66 -25.34
C ASP A 265 17.53 3.56 -26.45
N PRO A 266 17.29 4.64 -27.21
CA PRO A 266 16.26 4.66 -28.25
C PRO A 266 16.45 3.62 -29.35
N ASP A 267 17.67 3.11 -29.54
CA ASP A 267 17.99 2.10 -30.54
C ASP A 267 17.97 0.67 -29.99
N SER A 268 17.69 0.49 -28.69
CA SER A 268 17.47 -0.82 -28.09
C SER A 268 16.07 -1.39 -28.33
N ALA A 269 15.14 -0.58 -28.84
CA ALA A 269 13.72 -0.92 -28.97
C ALA A 269 13.09 -0.32 -30.23
N ILE A 270 12.14 -1.05 -30.82
CA ILE A 270 11.23 -0.51 -31.85
C ILE A 270 10.05 0.16 -31.15
N PHE A 271 9.75 1.41 -31.50
CA PHE A 271 8.57 2.13 -31.02
C PHE A 271 7.42 2.00 -32.00
N MET A 272 6.20 2.08 -31.48
CA MET A 272 4.96 1.84 -32.22
C MET A 272 4.73 2.81 -33.39
N GLU A 273 5.33 4.00 -33.32
CA GLU A 273 5.25 5.03 -34.37
C GLU A 273 6.60 5.36 -35.02
N ASP A 274 7.61 4.49 -34.89
CA ASP A 274 8.86 4.64 -35.64
C ASP A 274 8.59 4.61 -37.15
N SER A 275 9.31 5.44 -37.92
CA SER A 275 9.23 5.45 -39.38
C SER A 275 9.75 4.15 -39.99
N ALA A 276 9.45 3.89 -41.27
CA ALA A 276 9.99 2.72 -41.95
C ALA A 276 11.53 2.70 -41.95
N ASP A 277 12.13 3.87 -42.16
CA ASP A 277 13.59 4.05 -42.14
C ASP A 277 14.18 3.82 -40.74
N ASP A 278 13.48 4.25 -39.68
CA ASP A 278 13.91 4.00 -38.30
C ASP A 278 13.87 2.51 -37.96
N VAL A 279 12.81 1.80 -38.38
CA VAL A 279 12.69 0.35 -38.19
C VAL A 279 13.82 -0.36 -38.93
N GLU A 280 14.05 -0.02 -40.20
CA GLU A 280 15.15 -0.60 -40.98
C GLU A 280 16.50 -0.35 -40.29
N ARG A 281 16.81 0.92 -39.97
CA ARG A 281 18.06 1.28 -39.31
C ARG A 281 18.28 0.51 -38.01
N LYS A 282 17.24 0.34 -37.18
CA LYS A 282 17.36 -0.37 -35.90
C LYS A 282 17.56 -1.87 -36.08
N ILE A 283 16.79 -2.51 -36.95
CA ILE A 283 16.90 -3.96 -37.19
C ILE A 283 18.19 -4.32 -37.92
N ARG A 284 18.66 -3.49 -38.87
CA ARG A 284 19.97 -3.66 -39.51
C ARG A 284 21.10 -3.71 -38.50
N ASN A 285 21.04 -2.85 -37.49
CA ASN A 285 22.03 -2.75 -36.42
C ASN A 285 21.78 -3.71 -35.24
N ALA A 286 20.72 -4.52 -35.28
CA ALA A 286 20.40 -5.45 -34.21
C ALA A 286 21.38 -6.61 -34.15
N TYR A 287 21.67 -7.06 -32.93
CA TYR A 287 22.44 -8.27 -32.66
C TYR A 287 21.71 -9.49 -33.22
N CYS A 288 22.40 -10.37 -33.96
CA CYS A 288 21.75 -11.49 -34.65
C CYS A 288 22.66 -12.73 -34.78
N PRO A 289 23.12 -13.32 -33.66
CA PRO A 289 24.02 -14.47 -33.71
C PRO A 289 23.31 -15.73 -34.24
N ASN A 290 24.02 -16.51 -35.07
CA ASN A 290 23.58 -17.82 -35.55
C ASN A 290 24.25 -19.01 -34.82
N VAL A 291 25.20 -18.71 -33.94
CA VAL A 291 25.87 -19.65 -33.02
C VAL A 291 25.94 -19.03 -31.63
N PRO A 292 25.91 -19.82 -30.54
CA PRO A 292 26.08 -19.29 -29.19
C PRO A 292 27.42 -18.56 -29.09
N VAL A 293 27.39 -17.28 -28.71
CA VAL A 293 28.61 -16.49 -28.51
C VAL A 293 28.83 -16.33 -27.02
N ALA A 294 30.02 -16.69 -26.53
CA ALA A 294 30.40 -16.40 -25.14
C ALA A 294 30.51 -14.88 -24.97
N VAL A 295 29.48 -14.28 -24.36
CA VAL A 295 29.50 -12.86 -24.02
C VAL A 295 30.48 -12.69 -22.86
N SER A 296 31.60 -12.02 -23.10
CA SER A 296 32.48 -11.58 -22.01
C SER A 296 31.68 -10.63 -21.12
N LYS A 297 31.53 -10.96 -19.83
CA LYS A 297 31.04 -10.02 -18.82
C LYS A 297 31.94 -8.79 -18.90
N LYS A 298 31.44 -7.67 -19.43
CA LYS A 298 32.11 -6.38 -19.22
C LYS A 298 31.85 -5.99 -17.78
N ASP A 299 32.92 -5.85 -17.00
CA ASP A 299 32.96 -5.37 -15.62
C ASP A 299 32.59 -3.88 -15.48
N ASN A 300 31.58 -3.39 -16.20
CA ASN A 300 31.07 -2.04 -16.00
C ASN A 300 29.80 -2.08 -15.13
N GLU A 301 30.07 -1.99 -13.83
CA GLU A 301 29.26 -1.42 -12.74
C GLU A 301 27.92 -0.78 -13.16
N ASP A 302 26.87 -1.61 -13.11
CA ASP A 302 25.55 -1.32 -12.50
C ASP A 302 24.74 -2.61 -12.67
N ASP A 303 24.91 -3.54 -11.72
CA ASP A 303 24.17 -4.80 -11.67
C ASP A 303 22.67 -4.49 -11.50
N ASP A 304 21.92 -4.35 -12.58
CA ASP A 304 20.46 -4.32 -12.52
C ASP A 304 19.96 -5.69 -12.04
N ALA A 305 19.65 -5.80 -10.74
CA ALA A 305 19.25 -7.05 -10.06
C ALA A 305 17.96 -7.69 -10.61
N GLY A 306 17.29 -7.08 -11.60
CA GLY A 306 16.21 -7.72 -12.35
C GLY A 306 16.67 -8.80 -13.33
N LYS A 307 17.90 -8.71 -13.86
CA LYS A 307 18.41 -9.51 -15.00
C LYS A 307 18.27 -11.02 -14.83
N GLU A 308 18.66 -11.59 -13.69
CA GLU A 308 18.57 -13.04 -13.42
C GLU A 308 17.13 -13.59 -13.43
N SER A 309 16.10 -12.75 -13.40
CA SER A 309 14.69 -13.16 -13.30
C SER A 309 13.81 -12.82 -14.51
N MET A 310 14.39 -12.32 -15.61
CA MET A 310 13.61 -11.79 -16.74
C MET A 310 13.18 -12.86 -17.76
N HIS A 311 13.93 -13.96 -17.83
CA HIS A 311 13.73 -15.08 -18.77
C HIS A 311 13.76 -16.38 -17.97
N LEU A 312 12.72 -17.20 -18.08
CA LEU A 312 12.67 -18.50 -17.40
C LEU A 312 13.22 -19.60 -18.30
N LEU A 313 13.11 -19.43 -19.62
CA LEU A 313 13.69 -20.31 -20.61
C LEU A 313 15.12 -19.88 -20.95
N VAL A 314 16.02 -20.86 -21.01
CA VAL A 314 17.42 -20.62 -21.42
C VAL A 314 17.48 -20.60 -22.95
N ASP A 315 17.76 -19.42 -23.52
CA ASP A 315 18.15 -19.27 -24.92
C ASP A 315 19.65 -18.99 -25.01
N ASP A 316 20.40 -19.96 -25.53
CA ASP A 316 21.85 -19.85 -25.70
C ASP A 316 22.26 -18.87 -26.82
N LEU A 317 21.34 -18.53 -27.73
CA LEU A 317 21.62 -17.57 -28.81
C LEU A 317 21.38 -16.13 -28.36
N LYS A 318 20.39 -15.87 -27.49
CA LYS A 318 19.92 -14.54 -27.10
C LYS A 318 19.78 -13.62 -28.32
N ASN A 319 19.14 -14.12 -29.38
CA ASN A 319 19.05 -13.45 -30.67
C ASN A 319 17.75 -12.63 -30.76
N PRO A 320 17.78 -11.29 -30.64
CA PRO A 320 16.57 -10.47 -30.67
C PRO A 320 15.83 -10.50 -32.01
N CYS A 321 16.50 -10.78 -33.13
CA CYS A 321 15.81 -10.89 -34.42
C CYS A 321 14.94 -12.14 -34.48
N LEU A 322 15.43 -13.28 -34.00
CA LEU A 322 14.65 -14.52 -33.92
C LEU A 322 13.52 -14.40 -32.89
N ASP A 323 13.80 -13.77 -31.76
CA ASP A 323 12.84 -13.49 -30.68
C ASP A 323 11.64 -12.66 -31.20
N TYR A 324 11.90 -11.61 -31.98
CA TYR A 324 10.84 -10.84 -32.62
C TYR A 324 10.06 -11.66 -33.65
N VAL A 325 10.72 -12.55 -34.40
CA VAL A 325 10.01 -13.43 -35.34
C VAL A 325 9.06 -14.37 -34.60
N GLU A 326 9.50 -15.00 -33.51
CA GLU A 326 8.69 -15.91 -32.71
C GLU A 326 7.50 -15.20 -32.04
N HIS A 327 7.79 -14.14 -31.28
CA HIS A 327 6.82 -13.56 -30.35
C HIS A 327 6.03 -12.37 -30.92
N ILE A 328 6.48 -11.77 -32.03
CA ILE A 328 5.73 -10.70 -32.72
C ILE A 328 5.14 -11.20 -34.04
N VAL A 329 5.99 -11.69 -34.94
CA VAL A 329 5.57 -11.97 -36.33
C VAL A 329 4.72 -13.24 -36.41
N LEU A 330 5.14 -14.31 -35.73
CA LEU A 330 4.49 -15.63 -35.75
C LEU A 330 3.51 -15.85 -34.59
N CYS A 331 3.29 -14.83 -33.74
CA CYS A 331 2.38 -14.92 -32.60
C CYS A 331 0.88 -14.98 -32.99
N PRO A 332 0.41 -14.26 -34.02
CA PRO A 332 -0.99 -14.36 -34.47
C PRO A 332 -1.32 -15.75 -35.04
N PRO A 333 -2.51 -16.30 -34.77
CA PRO A 333 -2.93 -17.55 -35.42
C PRO A 333 -2.92 -17.42 -36.95
N GLY A 334 -2.24 -18.36 -37.63
CA GLY A 334 -2.18 -18.40 -39.09
C GLY A 334 -1.25 -17.37 -39.75
N SER A 335 -0.43 -16.66 -38.97
CA SER A 335 0.64 -15.81 -39.52
C SER A 335 1.76 -16.64 -40.12
N SER A 336 2.40 -16.11 -41.15
CA SER A 336 3.60 -16.70 -41.75
C SER A 336 4.71 -15.65 -41.87
N PHE A 337 5.94 -16.13 -41.88
CA PHE A 337 7.14 -15.32 -42.02
C PHE A 337 7.80 -15.60 -43.38
N ALA A 338 8.06 -14.56 -44.16
CA ALA A 338 8.71 -14.68 -45.46
C ALA A 338 10.16 -14.19 -45.41
N ALA A 339 11.11 -15.05 -45.76
CA ALA A 339 12.53 -14.72 -45.87
C ALA A 339 13.21 -15.59 -46.92
N ALA A 340 14.19 -15.03 -47.64
CA ALA A 340 14.93 -15.73 -48.69
C ALA A 340 14.04 -16.42 -49.77
N GLY A 341 12.89 -15.82 -50.09
CA GLY A 341 11.92 -16.38 -51.04
C GLY A 341 11.14 -17.61 -50.55
N LYS A 342 11.29 -17.98 -49.28
CA LYS A 342 10.51 -19.04 -48.62
C LYS A 342 9.52 -18.43 -47.63
N THR A 343 8.42 -19.13 -47.43
CA THR A 343 7.41 -18.81 -46.41
C THR A 343 7.45 -19.88 -45.34
N PHE A 344 7.46 -19.47 -44.08
CA PHE A 344 7.53 -20.32 -42.90
C PHE A 344 6.29 -20.10 -42.04
N ASP A 345 5.62 -21.18 -41.66
CA ASP A 345 4.38 -21.12 -40.86
C ASP A 345 4.63 -21.40 -39.37
N ASN A 346 5.85 -21.76 -38.99
CA ASN A 346 6.23 -21.97 -37.60
C ASN A 346 7.67 -21.53 -37.32
N PHE A 347 7.93 -21.14 -36.07
CA PHE A 347 9.22 -20.61 -35.65
C PHE A 347 10.35 -21.65 -35.70
N ALA A 348 10.06 -22.92 -35.41
CA ALA A 348 11.06 -23.98 -35.40
C ALA A 348 11.74 -24.13 -36.78
N GLU A 349 10.98 -24.00 -37.87
CA GLU A 349 11.52 -24.00 -39.22
C GLU A 349 12.37 -22.77 -39.54
N VAL A 350 11.95 -21.58 -39.12
CA VAL A 350 12.75 -20.35 -39.29
C VAL A 350 14.08 -20.47 -38.57
N ARG A 351 14.04 -20.86 -37.28
CA ARG A 351 15.23 -21.03 -36.45
C ARG A 351 16.17 -22.08 -37.04
N ALA A 352 15.65 -23.22 -37.46
CA ALA A 352 16.46 -24.27 -38.09
C ALA A 352 17.07 -23.81 -39.42
N ALA A 353 16.33 -23.08 -40.25
CA ALA A 353 16.83 -22.57 -41.52
C ALA A 353 17.93 -21.51 -41.31
N PHE A 354 17.78 -20.63 -40.33
CA PHE A 354 18.78 -19.63 -39.98
C PHE A 354 20.06 -20.26 -39.41
N ILE A 355 19.94 -21.16 -38.43
CA ILE A 355 21.10 -21.84 -37.81
C ILE A 355 21.88 -22.68 -38.83
N ARG A 356 21.17 -23.33 -39.78
CA ARG A 356 21.82 -24.11 -40.86
C ARG A 356 22.40 -23.22 -41.98
N GLY A 357 22.26 -21.90 -41.91
CA GLY A 357 22.73 -20.97 -42.93
C GLY A 357 21.93 -21.00 -44.24
N LEU A 358 20.70 -21.54 -44.22
CA LEU A 358 19.78 -21.51 -45.37
C LEU A 358 19.12 -20.13 -45.56
N ILE A 359 19.09 -19.32 -44.50
CA ILE A 359 18.70 -17.91 -44.51
C ILE A 359 19.91 -17.14 -43.97
N SER A 360 20.39 -16.14 -44.72
CA SER A 360 21.46 -15.25 -44.22
C SER A 360 20.92 -14.26 -43.17
N GLU A 361 21.82 -13.62 -42.42
CA GLU A 361 21.45 -12.56 -41.47
C GLU A 361 20.68 -11.42 -42.16
N ASP A 362 21.16 -10.96 -43.31
CA ASP A 362 20.49 -9.89 -44.07
C ASP A 362 19.10 -10.31 -44.53
N GLN A 363 18.93 -11.55 -45.00
CA GLN A 363 17.63 -12.06 -45.45
C GLN A 363 16.63 -12.23 -44.30
N LEU A 364 17.10 -12.64 -43.11
CA LEU A 364 16.27 -12.70 -41.91
C LEU A 364 15.81 -11.29 -41.51
N LYS A 365 16.75 -10.34 -41.49
CA LYS A 365 16.49 -8.93 -41.17
C LYS A 365 15.55 -8.28 -42.19
N ASP A 366 15.71 -8.54 -43.49
CA ASP A 366 14.82 -8.06 -44.56
C ASP A 366 13.37 -8.49 -44.32
N GLY A 367 13.17 -9.80 -44.10
CA GLY A 367 11.85 -10.36 -43.81
C GLY A 367 11.24 -9.77 -42.55
N LEU A 368 12.06 -9.57 -41.51
CA LEU A 368 11.64 -8.96 -40.25
C LEU A 368 11.24 -7.50 -40.44
N ILE A 369 12.04 -6.68 -41.12
CA ILE A 369 11.74 -5.27 -41.42
C ILE A 369 10.42 -5.14 -42.17
N ALA A 370 10.20 -5.96 -43.20
CA ALA A 370 8.95 -5.97 -43.96
C ALA A 370 7.74 -6.32 -43.08
N SER A 371 7.88 -7.35 -42.24
CA SER A 371 6.82 -7.80 -41.33
C SER A 371 6.48 -6.76 -40.27
N LEU A 372 7.51 -6.16 -39.63
CA LEU A 372 7.32 -5.13 -38.61
C LEU A 372 6.68 -3.87 -39.20
N ASN A 373 7.13 -3.41 -40.36
CA ASN A 373 6.53 -2.25 -41.02
C ASN A 373 5.05 -2.48 -41.34
N LYS A 374 4.67 -3.66 -41.80
CA LYS A 374 3.28 -4.03 -42.03
C LYS A 374 2.44 -3.99 -40.74
N LEU A 375 2.98 -4.47 -39.62
CA LEU A 375 2.29 -4.47 -38.32
C LEU A 375 2.15 -3.07 -37.71
N LEU A 376 3.11 -2.17 -37.95
CA LEU A 376 3.09 -0.81 -37.42
C LEU A 376 2.27 0.17 -38.28
N GLU A 377 2.02 -0.16 -39.54
CA GLU A 377 1.32 0.72 -40.49
C GLU A 377 -0.06 1.23 -40.01
N PRO A 378 -0.93 0.39 -39.39
CA PRO A 378 -2.21 0.88 -38.85
C PRO A 378 -2.02 1.97 -37.79
N VAL A 379 -1.01 1.82 -36.93
CA VAL A 379 -0.70 2.81 -35.89
C VAL A 379 -0.16 4.09 -36.52
N ARG A 380 0.76 4.00 -37.49
CA ARG A 380 1.28 5.19 -38.20
C ARG A 380 0.15 5.98 -38.85
N LYS A 381 -0.74 5.28 -39.55
CA LYS A 381 -1.89 5.88 -40.22
C LYS A 381 -2.82 6.59 -39.23
N HIS A 382 -3.15 5.96 -38.11
CA HIS A 382 -3.98 6.57 -37.05
C HIS A 382 -3.40 7.90 -36.55
N PHE A 383 -2.10 7.93 -36.23
CA PHE A 383 -1.43 9.14 -35.75
C PHE A 383 -1.15 10.19 -36.84
N MET A 384 -1.38 9.87 -38.11
CA MET A 384 -1.33 10.82 -39.23
C MET A 384 -2.69 11.43 -39.56
N GLU A 385 -3.76 10.64 -39.43
CA GLU A 385 -5.11 11.00 -39.87
C GLU A 385 -6.00 11.54 -38.73
N ASP A 386 -5.78 11.12 -37.48
CA ASP A 386 -6.53 11.62 -36.32
C ASP A 386 -5.81 12.80 -35.65
N ASP A 387 -6.43 13.98 -35.69
CA ASP A 387 -5.85 15.23 -35.17
C ASP A 387 -5.56 15.17 -33.65
N ASN A 388 -6.39 14.47 -32.89
CA ASN A 388 -6.21 14.33 -31.44
C ASN A 388 -5.03 13.40 -31.14
N ALA A 389 -4.95 12.24 -31.78
CA ALA A 389 -3.83 11.31 -31.66
C ALA A 389 -2.51 11.97 -32.07
N LYS A 390 -2.50 12.70 -33.18
CA LYS A 390 -1.35 13.47 -33.65
C LYS A 390 -0.87 14.48 -32.61
N THR A 391 -1.80 15.27 -32.05
CA THR A 391 -1.50 16.26 -31.01
C THR A 391 -0.88 15.59 -29.77
N LEU A 392 -1.45 14.46 -29.32
CA LEU A 392 -0.91 13.69 -28.19
C LEU A 392 0.53 13.23 -28.48
N LEU A 393 0.80 12.70 -29.68
CA LEU A 393 2.15 12.25 -30.05
C LEU A 393 3.17 13.41 -30.06
N GLU A 394 2.79 14.57 -30.57
CA GLU A 394 3.64 15.77 -30.55
C GLU A 394 3.99 16.19 -29.12
N GLN A 395 3.00 16.17 -28.20
CA GLN A 395 3.22 16.45 -26.78
C GLN A 395 4.16 15.42 -26.13
N VAL A 396 3.95 14.13 -26.35
CA VAL A 396 4.82 13.07 -25.79
C VAL A 396 6.26 13.20 -26.31
N ARG A 397 6.45 13.52 -27.59
CA ARG A 397 7.78 13.80 -28.16
C ARG A 397 8.42 15.04 -27.55
N HIS A 398 7.63 16.07 -27.25
CA HIS A 398 8.11 17.29 -26.60
C HIS A 398 8.56 17.03 -25.16
N PHE A 399 7.76 16.31 -24.36
CA PHE A 399 8.10 16.03 -22.96
C PHE A 399 9.46 15.33 -22.81
N LYS A 400 9.81 14.42 -23.71
CA LYS A 400 11.13 13.76 -23.71
C LYS A 400 12.30 14.76 -23.78
N LYS A 401 12.12 15.91 -24.44
CA LYS A 401 13.13 16.96 -24.55
C LYS A 401 13.22 17.82 -23.29
N GLU A 402 12.15 17.91 -22.50
CA GLU A 402 12.08 18.68 -21.26
C GLU A 402 12.57 17.89 -20.02
N SER A 403 12.51 16.56 -20.05
CA SER A 403 12.83 15.68 -18.90
C SER A 403 14.27 15.76 -18.36
N THR A 404 15.11 16.65 -18.89
CA THR A 404 16.49 16.89 -18.44
C THR A 404 16.63 17.97 -17.36
N GLY A 405 15.52 18.64 -16.98
CA GLY A 405 15.48 19.64 -15.92
C GLY A 405 15.22 19.08 -14.50
N ALA A 406 15.42 19.92 -13.48
CA ALA A 406 15.12 19.57 -12.08
C ALA A 406 13.62 19.27 -11.88
N VAL A 407 13.32 18.22 -11.12
CA VAL A 407 11.95 17.77 -10.81
C VAL A 407 11.25 18.79 -9.90
N ILE A 408 10.35 19.60 -10.45
CA ILE A 408 9.50 20.52 -9.66
C ILE A 408 8.33 19.70 -9.10
N ARG A 409 8.36 19.41 -7.80
CA ARG A 409 7.30 18.66 -7.12
C ARG A 409 6.20 19.63 -6.66
N THR A 410 4.98 19.46 -7.15
CA THR A 410 3.83 20.22 -6.63
C THR A 410 3.50 19.75 -5.22
N PHE A 411 3.49 20.66 -4.26
CA PHE A 411 3.04 20.39 -2.90
C PHE A 411 1.57 19.98 -2.88
N ARG A 412 1.26 18.84 -2.27
CA ARG A 412 -0.10 18.30 -2.11
C ARG A 412 -0.25 17.72 -0.71
N ARG A 413 -1.40 17.97 -0.10
CA ARG A 413 -1.80 17.46 1.21
C ARG A 413 -3.32 17.45 1.34
N LEU A 414 -3.85 16.58 2.19
CA LEU A 414 -5.16 16.83 2.81
C LEU A 414 -5.07 18.15 3.60
N ASP A 415 -6.12 18.96 3.58
CA ASP A 415 -6.22 20.16 4.41
C ASP A 415 -7.38 20.00 5.39
N CYS A 416 -7.08 19.71 6.65
CA CYS A 416 -8.10 19.47 7.68
C CYS A 416 -8.96 20.72 7.96
N GLU A 417 -8.42 21.93 7.77
CA GLU A 417 -9.19 23.17 7.92
C GLU A 417 -10.18 23.33 6.78
N ALA A 418 -9.73 23.19 5.53
CA ALA A 418 -10.61 23.24 4.37
C ALA A 418 -11.67 22.11 4.38
N ALA A 419 -11.33 20.95 4.95
CA ALA A 419 -12.25 19.83 5.14
C ALA A 419 -13.23 20.02 6.32
N GLY A 420 -13.09 21.09 7.12
CA GLY A 420 -14.01 21.48 8.18
C GLY A 420 -13.84 20.73 9.50
N PHE A 421 -12.66 20.14 9.77
CA PHE A 421 -12.40 19.45 11.04
C PHE A 421 -12.00 20.42 12.16
N PHE A 422 -11.00 21.27 11.92
CA PHE A 422 -10.46 22.24 12.88
C PHE A 422 -9.57 23.27 12.17
N ARG A 423 -9.28 24.40 12.81
CA ARG A 423 -8.42 25.45 12.23
C ARG A 423 -6.94 25.06 12.23
N ALA A 424 -6.18 25.52 11.24
CA ALA A 424 -4.72 25.37 11.25
C ALA A 424 -4.08 26.12 12.44
N GLY A 425 -2.85 25.76 12.78
CA GLY A 425 -2.14 26.33 13.93
C GLY A 425 -2.62 25.78 15.28
N CYS A 426 -3.18 24.56 15.29
CA CYS A 426 -3.62 23.88 16.51
C CYS A 426 -2.45 23.18 17.23
N HIS A 427 -2.66 22.89 18.52
CA HIS A 427 -1.83 21.96 19.28
C HIS A 427 -2.31 20.53 19.03
N VAL A 428 -1.45 19.66 18.48
CA VAL A 428 -1.82 18.29 18.12
C VAL A 428 -1.19 17.28 19.07
N VAL A 429 -2.02 16.37 19.57
CA VAL A 429 -1.62 15.17 20.29
C VAL A 429 -2.08 13.97 19.49
N PHE A 430 -1.14 13.17 18.98
CA PHE A 430 -1.45 11.89 18.36
C PHE A 430 -1.72 10.87 19.46
N LEU A 431 -2.94 10.32 19.49
CA LEU A 431 -3.30 9.35 20.52
C LEU A 431 -2.42 8.11 20.37
N PRO A 432 -1.87 7.56 21.48
CA PRO A 432 -1.05 6.36 21.44
C PRO A 432 -1.74 5.20 20.74
N ARG A 433 -0.92 4.30 20.19
CA ARG A 433 -1.39 3.07 19.57
C ARG A 433 -2.40 2.35 20.50
N PRO A 434 -3.57 1.94 20.00
CA PRO A 434 -4.57 1.29 20.83
C PRO A 434 -4.02 -0.03 21.39
N ASP A 435 -4.22 -0.19 22.69
CA ASP A 435 -3.83 -1.37 23.45
C ASP A 435 -5.11 -2.11 23.91
N PRO A 436 -5.15 -3.46 23.88
CA PRO A 436 -6.30 -4.19 24.38
C PRO A 436 -6.58 -3.96 25.88
N ASN A 437 -5.56 -3.57 26.65
CA ASN A 437 -5.63 -3.30 28.08
C ASN A 437 -5.01 -1.92 28.40
N PRO A 438 -5.69 -0.81 28.03
CA PRO A 438 -5.15 0.53 28.20
C PRO A 438 -4.91 0.86 29.69
N THR A 439 -3.88 1.67 29.97
CA THR A 439 -3.38 1.94 31.33
C THR A 439 -3.74 3.34 31.83
N LEU A 440 -3.66 3.54 33.15
CA LEU A 440 -3.69 4.88 33.74
C LEU A 440 -2.47 5.71 33.32
N GLN A 441 -1.30 5.08 33.11
CA GLN A 441 -0.10 5.78 32.61
C GLN A 441 -0.37 6.43 31.26
N SER A 442 -0.85 5.67 30.26
CA SER A 442 -1.09 6.24 28.93
C SER A 442 -2.18 7.30 28.93
N THR A 443 -3.11 7.25 29.88
CA THR A 443 -4.12 8.29 30.09
C THR A 443 -3.49 9.57 30.66
N LEU A 444 -2.60 9.45 31.64
CA LEU A 444 -1.85 10.57 32.21
C LEU A 444 -0.91 11.19 31.16
N ASP A 445 -0.18 10.38 30.41
CA ASP A 445 0.69 10.84 29.32
C ASP A 445 -0.07 11.74 28.34
N VAL A 446 -1.25 11.28 27.89
CA VAL A 446 -2.09 12.02 26.94
C VAL A 446 -2.66 13.29 27.54
N LEU A 447 -3.13 13.25 28.80
CA LEU A 447 -3.64 14.46 29.48
C LEU A 447 -2.56 15.52 29.66
N SER A 448 -1.35 15.12 30.04
CA SER A 448 -0.23 16.04 30.20
C SER A 448 0.19 16.65 28.87
N GLN A 449 0.18 15.88 27.79
CA GLN A 449 0.41 16.39 26.44
C GLN A 449 -0.67 17.42 26.05
N ILE A 450 -1.95 17.11 26.26
CA ILE A 450 -3.06 18.04 25.98
C ILE A 450 -2.94 19.34 26.78
N ARG A 451 -2.54 19.26 28.06
CA ARG A 451 -2.36 20.42 28.95
C ARG A 451 -1.13 21.25 28.62
N ALA A 452 -0.17 20.72 27.88
CA ALA A 452 1.01 21.43 27.42
C ALA A 452 0.74 22.32 26.17
N ALA A 453 -0.52 22.44 25.74
CA ALA A 453 -0.91 23.30 24.64
C ALA A 453 -0.44 24.75 24.86
N PRO A 454 0.31 25.34 23.91
CA PRO A 454 0.69 26.74 23.96
C PRO A 454 -0.53 27.68 23.97
N GLU A 455 -0.42 28.84 24.63
CA GLU A 455 -1.52 29.82 24.72
C GLU A 455 -1.95 30.39 23.36
N ASP A 456 -1.04 30.43 22.39
CA ASP A 456 -1.26 30.93 21.03
C ASP A 456 -1.79 29.86 20.06
N ALA A 457 -2.00 28.62 20.52
CA ALA A 457 -2.56 27.56 19.69
C ALA A 457 -4.05 27.81 19.39
N ASN A 458 -4.45 27.56 18.14
CA ASN A 458 -5.85 27.64 17.69
C ASN A 458 -6.69 26.42 18.14
N GLY A 459 -6.63 26.08 19.42
CA GLY A 459 -7.27 24.93 20.02
C GLY A 459 -6.39 23.66 20.03
N THR A 460 -6.90 22.64 20.73
CA THR A 460 -6.21 21.35 20.89
C THR A 460 -6.93 20.24 20.15
N VAL A 461 -6.18 19.46 19.38
CA VAL A 461 -6.67 18.31 18.61
C VAL A 461 -6.08 17.02 19.17
N LEU A 462 -6.96 16.09 19.52
CA LEU A 462 -6.60 14.70 19.81
C LEU A 462 -6.87 13.86 18.56
N TYR A 463 -5.80 13.43 17.89
CA TYR A 463 -5.85 12.74 16.61
C TYR A 463 -5.73 11.23 16.78
N LEU A 464 -6.75 10.48 16.36
CA LEU A 464 -6.87 9.04 16.54
C LEU A 464 -6.37 8.33 15.27
N SER A 465 -5.12 7.89 15.27
CA SER A 465 -4.46 7.25 14.12
C SER A 465 -4.91 5.79 13.90
N ASP A 466 -6.20 5.58 13.62
CA ASP A 466 -6.82 4.25 13.53
C ASP A 466 -6.34 3.41 12.34
N TRP A 467 -6.05 4.02 11.19
CA TRP A 467 -5.45 3.31 10.05
C TRP A 467 -3.96 3.01 10.28
N SER A 468 -3.19 3.93 10.88
CA SER A 468 -1.81 3.66 11.32
C SER A 468 -1.76 2.54 12.38
N ALA A 469 -2.74 2.49 13.28
CA ALA A 469 -2.89 1.42 14.24
C ALA A 469 -3.19 0.07 13.57
N THR A 470 -4.04 0.07 12.55
CA THR A 470 -4.38 -1.12 11.76
C THR A 470 -3.13 -1.70 11.08
N VAL A 471 -2.38 -0.85 10.37
CA VAL A 471 -1.21 -1.31 9.60
C VAL A 471 -0.04 -1.76 10.50
N THR A 472 0.06 -1.21 11.71
CA THR A 472 1.05 -1.65 12.71
C THR A 472 0.60 -2.88 13.50
N ASN A 473 -0.57 -3.46 13.17
CA ASN A 473 -1.14 -4.63 13.82
C ASN A 473 -1.54 -4.40 15.29
N ALA A 474 -1.97 -3.18 15.65
CA ALA A 474 -2.49 -2.86 16.99
C ALA A 474 -3.75 -3.68 17.28
N CYS A 475 -3.88 -4.23 18.50
CA CYS A 475 -4.96 -5.16 18.86
C CYS A 475 -5.18 -6.26 17.79
N ALA A 476 -4.12 -6.85 17.25
CA ALA A 476 -4.16 -7.82 16.15
C ALA A 476 -4.89 -7.35 14.87
N ALA A 477 -4.98 -6.02 14.68
CA ALA A 477 -5.77 -5.35 13.66
C ALA A 477 -7.28 -5.67 13.69
N ASP A 478 -7.83 -6.08 14.84
CA ASP A 478 -9.27 -6.27 14.99
C ASP A 478 -9.99 -4.91 15.09
N PRO A 479 -10.87 -4.55 14.13
CA PRO A 479 -11.49 -3.23 14.11
C PRO A 479 -12.36 -2.94 15.34
N LYS A 480 -12.96 -3.98 15.93
CA LYS A 480 -13.82 -3.83 17.12
C LYS A 480 -12.98 -3.57 18.36
N ALA A 481 -11.87 -4.30 18.54
CA ALA A 481 -10.96 -4.12 19.65
C ALA A 481 -10.26 -2.76 19.60
N MET A 482 -9.78 -2.32 18.42
CA MET A 482 -9.17 -0.99 18.27
C MET A 482 -10.17 0.14 18.57
N ALA A 483 -11.38 0.07 17.99
CA ALA A 483 -12.43 1.06 18.27
C ALA A 483 -12.83 1.06 19.75
N ALA A 484 -12.88 -0.12 20.37
CA ALA A 484 -13.18 -0.26 21.79
C ALA A 484 -12.08 0.34 22.67
N SER A 485 -10.80 0.13 22.33
CA SER A 485 -9.65 0.72 23.02
C SER A 485 -9.71 2.25 23.00
N PHE A 486 -9.91 2.85 21.83
CA PHE A 486 -10.10 4.30 21.71
C PHE A 486 -11.31 4.81 22.49
N THR A 487 -12.44 4.09 22.45
CA THR A 487 -13.65 4.48 23.20
C THR A 487 -13.39 4.48 24.70
N VAL A 488 -12.75 3.43 25.24
CA VAL A 488 -12.41 3.33 26.67
C VAL A 488 -11.42 4.43 27.07
N MET A 489 -10.41 4.70 26.25
CA MET A 489 -9.43 5.77 26.48
C MET A 489 -10.10 7.15 26.52
N LEU A 490 -10.92 7.50 25.51
CA LEU A 490 -11.63 8.76 25.46
C LEU A 490 -12.58 8.95 26.66
N THR A 491 -13.26 7.88 27.09
CA THR A 491 -14.14 7.92 28.26
C THR A 491 -13.34 8.10 29.54
N ALA A 492 -12.18 7.49 29.68
CA ALA A 492 -11.29 7.71 30.83
C ALA A 492 -10.75 9.15 30.88
N LEU A 493 -10.29 9.70 29.75
CA LEU A 493 -9.85 11.09 29.64
C LEU A 493 -10.95 12.07 30.09
N ARG A 494 -12.18 11.87 29.61
CA ARG A 494 -13.34 12.69 29.99
C ARG A 494 -13.76 12.51 31.45
N ALA A 495 -13.59 11.31 32.01
CA ALA A 495 -13.90 11.04 33.41
C ALA A 495 -12.90 11.69 34.36
N ILE A 496 -11.61 11.72 33.99
CA ILE A 496 -10.54 12.30 34.81
C ILE A 496 -10.50 13.83 34.67
N ALA A 497 -10.61 14.36 33.45
CA ALA A 497 -10.44 15.78 33.16
C ALA A 497 -11.56 16.32 32.23
N PRO A 498 -12.82 16.39 32.73
CA PRO A 498 -13.96 16.77 31.90
C PRO A 498 -13.85 18.17 31.30
N GLU A 499 -13.39 19.17 32.07
CA GLU A 499 -13.27 20.55 31.58
C GLU A 499 -12.18 20.71 30.51
N VAL A 500 -11.07 19.99 30.65
CA VAL A 500 -10.03 19.95 29.62
C VAL A 500 -10.58 19.32 28.34
N MET A 501 -11.22 18.14 28.46
CA MET A 501 -11.72 17.41 27.29
C MET A 501 -12.89 18.09 26.57
N LYS A 502 -13.61 19.03 27.20
CA LYS A 502 -14.62 19.86 26.51
C LYS A 502 -14.01 20.79 25.47
N GLN A 503 -12.73 21.15 25.62
CA GLN A 503 -12.00 22.07 24.75
C GLN A 503 -11.20 21.34 23.66
N VAL A 504 -11.14 20.01 23.74
CA VAL A 504 -10.37 19.17 22.81
C VAL A 504 -11.25 18.71 21.66
N THR A 505 -10.80 18.98 20.44
CA THR A 505 -11.41 18.43 19.22
C THR A 505 -10.84 17.03 18.98
N VAL A 506 -11.71 16.03 18.86
CA VAL A 506 -11.31 14.65 18.61
C VAL A 506 -11.52 14.32 17.14
N VAL A 507 -10.47 13.91 16.44
CA VAL A 507 -10.54 13.57 15.00
C VAL A 507 -10.01 12.18 14.76
N LYS A 508 -10.72 11.40 13.95
CA LYS A 508 -10.30 10.06 13.52
C LYS A 508 -9.57 10.14 12.20
N GLN A 509 -8.39 9.52 12.12
CA GLN A 509 -7.54 9.56 10.94
C GLN A 509 -8.28 9.06 9.69
N SER A 510 -8.98 7.92 9.78
CA SER A 510 -9.76 7.40 8.66
C SER A 510 -10.83 8.36 8.16
N GLU A 511 -11.51 9.09 9.04
CA GLU A 511 -12.51 10.09 8.67
C GLU A 511 -11.86 11.27 7.95
N ALA A 512 -10.70 11.72 8.43
CA ALA A 512 -9.92 12.78 7.79
C ALA A 512 -9.43 12.37 6.40
N ILE A 513 -8.79 11.20 6.28
CA ILE A 513 -8.29 10.67 5.01
C ILE A 513 -9.41 10.57 3.97
N LEU A 514 -10.60 10.09 4.36
CA LEU A 514 -11.71 9.90 3.43
C LEU A 514 -12.36 11.20 2.95
N LYS A 515 -12.04 12.37 3.54
CA LYS A 515 -12.50 13.67 3.02
C LYS A 515 -11.74 14.12 1.77
N ASP A 516 -10.46 13.79 1.68
CA ASP A 516 -9.63 14.06 0.50
C ASP A 516 -8.56 12.97 0.36
N PRO A 517 -8.96 11.76 -0.04
CA PRO A 517 -8.05 10.63 -0.11
C PRO A 517 -6.96 10.85 -1.16
N SER A 518 -7.27 11.58 -2.23
CA SER A 518 -6.33 11.86 -3.31
C SER A 518 -5.13 12.65 -2.79
N ASN A 519 -5.37 13.83 -2.20
CA ASN A 519 -4.25 14.65 -1.74
C ASN A 519 -3.57 14.07 -0.50
N TYR A 520 -4.28 13.32 0.35
CA TYR A 520 -3.66 12.60 1.46
C TYR A 520 -2.62 11.58 0.96
N TRP A 521 -3.02 10.64 0.10
CA TRP A 521 -2.12 9.57 -0.31
C TRP A 521 -1.02 10.03 -1.28
N ILE A 522 -1.27 11.06 -2.09
CA ILE A 522 -0.19 11.70 -2.84
C ILE A 522 0.84 12.35 -1.90
N SER A 523 0.40 12.92 -0.76
CA SER A 523 1.33 13.44 0.24
C SER A 523 2.18 12.33 0.87
N VAL A 524 1.58 11.18 1.20
CA VAL A 524 2.30 9.99 1.68
C VAL A 524 3.33 9.50 0.66
N ILE A 525 2.96 9.44 -0.63
CA ILE A 525 3.86 9.11 -1.74
C ILE A 525 5.03 10.10 -1.80
N ASN A 526 4.76 11.40 -1.71
CA ASN A 526 5.80 12.44 -1.78
C ASN A 526 6.74 12.40 -0.57
N VAL A 527 6.25 12.08 0.63
CA VAL A 527 7.10 11.78 1.80
C VAL A 527 8.01 10.59 1.49
N GLY A 528 7.43 9.51 0.99
CA GLY A 528 8.19 8.30 0.64
C GLY A 528 9.24 8.52 -0.46
N ARG A 529 9.01 9.43 -1.41
CA ARG A 529 9.95 9.78 -2.49
C ARG A 529 11.12 10.64 -2.03
N LEU A 530 11.02 11.27 -0.85
CA LEU A 530 12.12 12.05 -0.26
C LEU A 530 13.02 11.16 0.60
N PHE A 531 12.43 10.32 1.44
CA PHE A 531 13.20 9.51 2.39
C PHE A 531 13.71 8.21 1.79
N SER A 532 14.99 7.91 2.06
CA SER A 532 15.51 6.57 1.90
C SER A 532 14.82 5.62 2.88
N LEU A 533 14.72 4.35 2.52
CA LEU A 533 14.13 3.33 3.37
C LEU A 533 14.84 3.24 4.73
N ASP A 534 16.18 3.31 4.73
CA ASP A 534 17.00 3.32 5.94
C ASP A 534 16.68 4.49 6.87
N THR A 535 16.41 5.68 6.32
CA THR A 535 16.00 6.85 7.13
C THR A 535 14.70 6.58 7.88
N VAL A 536 13.73 5.93 7.22
CA VAL A 536 12.43 5.64 7.83
C VAL A 536 12.51 4.46 8.81
N GLN A 537 13.39 3.49 8.58
CA GLN A 537 13.61 2.36 9.49
C GLN A 537 14.32 2.79 10.79
N ALA A 538 15.13 3.86 10.75
CA ALA A 538 15.93 4.33 11.88
C ALA A 538 16.79 3.19 12.46
N ASP A 539 16.93 3.09 13.79
CA ASP A 539 17.76 2.09 14.45
C ASP A 539 17.17 0.66 14.42
N ASN A 540 15.90 0.50 14.02
CA ASN A 540 15.20 -0.78 13.98
C ASN A 540 15.30 -1.46 12.60
N LYS A 541 16.53 -1.61 12.08
CA LYS A 541 16.74 -2.34 10.82
C LYS A 541 16.23 -3.78 10.97
N ASP A 542 15.30 -4.15 10.10
CA ASP A 542 14.68 -5.48 9.97
C ASP A 542 13.84 -6.03 11.15
N ALA A 543 13.77 -5.34 12.29
CA ALA A 543 12.87 -5.68 13.40
C ALA A 543 11.42 -5.21 13.17
N ASP A 544 11.25 -4.11 12.43
CA ASP A 544 9.96 -3.51 12.15
C ASP A 544 9.29 -4.15 10.92
N GLY A 545 8.01 -4.53 11.04
CA GLY A 545 7.20 -4.95 9.90
C GLY A 545 6.97 -3.79 8.92
N VAL A 546 6.62 -4.09 7.67
CA VAL A 546 6.40 -3.08 6.62
C VAL A 546 5.36 -2.05 7.04
N GLY A 547 4.35 -2.48 7.81
CA GLY A 547 3.33 -1.58 8.32
C GLY A 547 3.84 -0.44 9.19
N VAL A 548 4.94 -0.61 9.92
CA VAL A 548 5.55 0.49 10.72
C VAL A 548 6.09 1.57 9.80
N ILE A 549 6.70 1.18 8.67
CA ILE A 549 7.22 2.11 7.66
C ILE A 549 6.05 2.92 7.08
N ILE A 550 4.96 2.26 6.69
CA ILE A 550 3.77 2.93 6.16
C ILE A 550 3.17 3.88 7.21
N ALA A 551 3.03 3.44 8.47
CA ALA A 551 2.50 4.29 9.54
C ALA A 551 3.37 5.54 9.81
N ARG A 552 4.70 5.43 9.70
CA ARG A 552 5.62 6.58 9.83
C ARG A 552 5.44 7.57 8.69
N LEU A 553 5.30 7.10 7.45
CA LEU A 553 5.00 7.97 6.30
C LEU A 553 3.64 8.66 6.46
N MET A 554 2.63 7.92 6.92
CA MET A 554 1.30 8.46 7.24
C MET A 554 1.36 9.50 8.35
N GLY A 555 2.19 9.31 9.39
CA GLY A 555 2.35 10.29 10.47
C GLY A 555 2.89 11.65 9.99
N VAL A 556 3.80 11.67 9.01
CA VAL A 556 4.26 12.91 8.37
C VAL A 556 3.13 13.56 7.56
N ALA A 557 2.36 12.76 6.82
CA ALA A 557 1.19 13.23 6.08
C ALA A 557 0.08 13.78 7.01
N ASP A 558 -0.16 13.14 8.15
CA ASP A 558 -1.11 13.60 9.17
C ASP A 558 -0.67 14.93 9.76
N ALA A 559 0.61 15.12 10.06
CA ALA A 559 1.15 16.40 10.54
C ALA A 559 0.96 17.51 9.50
N MET A 560 1.25 17.25 8.22
CA MET A 560 0.94 18.21 7.15
C MET A 560 -0.56 18.48 7.04
N ALA A 561 -1.40 17.46 7.20
CA ALA A 561 -2.85 17.60 7.11
C ALA A 561 -3.41 18.51 8.21
N CYS A 562 -2.90 18.36 9.43
CA CYS A 562 -3.31 19.17 10.58
C CYS A 562 -2.75 20.61 10.52
N SER A 563 -1.63 20.84 9.83
CA SER A 563 -0.89 22.12 9.86
C SER A 563 -0.71 22.68 11.29
N PRO A 564 -0.11 21.92 12.22
CA PRO A 564 -0.06 22.27 13.65
C PRO A 564 0.88 23.45 13.93
N SER A 565 0.58 24.21 14.99
CA SER A 565 1.56 25.13 15.61
C SER A 565 2.52 24.36 16.51
N SER A 566 2.04 23.29 17.15
CA SER A 566 2.85 22.42 18.01
C SER A 566 2.36 20.98 18.00
N ILE A 567 3.29 20.05 18.23
CA ILE A 567 3.02 18.62 18.38
C ILE A 567 3.64 18.18 19.70
N ALA A 568 2.83 17.61 20.60
CA ALA A 568 3.33 16.98 21.82
C ALA A 568 3.44 15.47 21.68
N PHE A 569 4.45 14.90 22.32
CA PHE A 569 4.61 13.45 22.48
C PHE A 569 5.19 13.14 23.86
N SER A 570 4.99 11.92 24.34
CA SER A 570 5.57 11.47 25.60
C SER A 570 7.07 11.20 25.46
N ALA A 571 7.89 11.68 26.39
CA ALA A 571 9.32 11.40 26.44
C ALA A 571 9.65 9.90 26.57
N SER A 572 8.72 9.11 27.12
CA SER A 572 8.83 7.65 27.21
C SER A 572 8.46 6.92 25.90
N ASP A 573 7.83 7.60 24.95
CA ASP A 573 7.42 7.03 23.66
C ASP A 573 8.55 7.14 22.61
N LYS A 574 9.35 6.07 22.53
CA LYS A 574 10.40 5.93 21.51
C LYS A 574 9.85 6.00 20.08
N SER A 575 8.65 5.48 19.83
CA SER A 575 8.06 5.49 18.48
C SER A 575 7.61 6.91 18.10
N GLY A 576 7.01 7.63 19.05
CA GLY A 576 6.68 9.04 18.93
C GLY A 576 7.90 9.89 18.60
N LYS A 577 9.03 9.65 19.28
CA LYS A 577 10.31 10.34 19.02
C LYS A 577 10.79 10.17 17.56
N ILE A 578 10.72 8.94 17.03
CA ILE A 578 11.08 8.68 15.63
C ILE A 578 10.13 9.41 14.68
N ALA A 579 8.82 9.40 14.96
CA ALA A 579 7.82 10.05 14.14
C ALA A 579 8.02 11.58 14.08
N VAL A 580 8.24 12.26 15.23
CA VAL A 580 8.49 13.71 15.25
C VAL A 580 9.79 14.07 14.55
N ASN A 581 10.85 13.26 14.67
CA ASN A 581 12.09 13.48 13.93
C ASN A 581 11.88 13.43 12.42
N LEU A 582 11.07 12.48 11.92
CA LEU A 582 10.72 12.39 10.50
C LEU A 582 9.88 13.60 10.05
N ILE A 583 8.93 14.06 10.87
CA ILE A 583 8.14 15.27 10.59
C ILE A 583 9.08 16.47 10.45
N GLN A 584 9.95 16.70 11.44
CA GLN A 584 10.87 17.84 11.42
C GLN A 584 11.80 17.80 10.20
N LYS A 585 12.37 16.62 9.90
CA LYS A 585 13.23 16.42 8.74
C LYS A 585 12.50 16.72 7.43
N TYR A 586 11.24 16.25 7.29
CA TYR A 586 10.46 16.49 6.07
C TYR A 586 10.18 17.98 5.86
N PHE A 587 9.74 18.69 6.91
CA PHE A 587 9.45 20.12 6.84
C PHE A 587 10.70 20.94 6.49
N ALA A 588 11.88 20.53 6.97
CA ALA A 588 13.14 21.19 6.66
C ALA A 588 13.62 20.94 5.21
N GLU A 589 13.47 19.72 4.69
CA GLU A 589 14.07 19.30 3.42
C GLU A 589 13.12 19.44 2.21
N ALA A 590 11.80 19.33 2.40
CA ALA A 590 10.84 19.21 1.30
C ALA A 590 10.31 20.55 0.76
N SER A 591 10.85 21.70 1.20
CA SER A 591 10.33 23.04 0.87
C SER A 591 8.81 23.15 1.13
N VAL A 592 8.37 22.69 2.30
CA VAL A 592 6.96 22.67 2.69
C VAL A 592 6.46 24.10 2.89
N PRO A 593 5.40 24.56 2.19
CA PRO A 593 4.85 25.91 2.34
C PRO A 593 3.93 26.01 3.57
N LEU A 594 4.34 25.43 4.71
CA LEU A 594 3.62 25.45 5.98
C LEU A 594 4.59 25.84 7.11
N PRO A 595 4.09 26.47 8.19
CA PRO A 595 4.90 26.72 9.38
C PRO A 595 5.45 25.41 9.97
N MET A 596 6.71 25.44 10.39
CA MET A 596 7.34 24.34 11.13
C MET A 596 6.70 24.23 12.53
N PRO A 597 6.18 23.06 12.94
CA PRO A 597 5.60 22.91 14.27
C PRO A 597 6.67 22.86 15.36
N THR A 598 6.37 23.47 16.51
CA THR A 598 7.15 23.30 17.73
C THR A 598 6.92 21.89 18.30
N ILE A 599 8.00 21.14 18.53
CA ILE A 599 7.92 19.81 19.13
C ILE A 599 8.05 19.93 20.65
N LEU A 600 7.07 19.40 21.38
CA LEU A 600 7.00 19.41 22.84
C LEU A 600 7.19 17.98 23.37
N GLU A 601 8.38 17.68 23.89
CA GLU A 601 8.66 16.42 24.57
C GLU A 601 8.19 16.51 26.02
N ILE A 602 7.15 15.76 26.37
CA ILE A 602 6.49 15.84 27.68
C ILE A 602 6.92 14.65 28.53
N SER A 603 7.60 14.94 29.63
CA SER A 603 7.92 13.95 30.66
C SER A 603 6.84 13.97 31.75
N VAL A 604 6.35 12.81 32.12
CA VAL A 604 5.41 12.66 33.23
C VAL A 604 5.95 11.68 34.26
N VAL A 605 5.39 11.73 35.46
CA VAL A 605 5.74 10.78 36.51
C VAL A 605 5.39 9.34 36.10
N ASP A 606 6.28 8.41 36.44
CA ASP A 606 6.07 6.98 36.24
C ASP A 606 5.09 6.43 37.28
N LEU A 607 4.00 5.84 36.81
CA LEU A 607 2.94 5.22 37.59
C LEU A 607 3.11 3.69 37.69
N SER A 608 4.21 3.13 37.19
CA SER A 608 4.54 1.72 37.37
C SER A 608 4.61 1.38 38.86
N LEU A 609 4.17 0.18 39.23
CA LEU A 609 4.08 -0.26 40.62
C LEU A 609 5.32 -1.02 41.10
N HIS A 610 6.19 -1.44 40.18
CA HIS A 610 7.46 -2.11 40.47
C HIS A 610 8.54 -1.73 39.45
N THR A 611 9.81 -1.83 39.86
CA THR A 611 11.01 -1.50 39.08
C THR A 611 11.39 -2.54 38.01
N ARG A 612 10.50 -3.47 37.67
CA ARG A 612 10.83 -4.56 36.73
C ARG A 612 10.94 -4.00 35.30
N THR A 613 12.09 -4.19 34.68
CA THR A 613 12.37 -3.68 33.33
C THR A 613 12.33 -4.75 32.25
N GLU A 614 12.52 -6.03 32.62
CA GLU A 614 12.44 -7.14 31.67
C GLU A 614 10.99 -7.53 31.40
N VAL A 615 10.60 -7.55 30.12
CA VAL A 615 9.23 -7.85 29.68
C VAL A 615 8.72 -9.19 30.22
N ALA A 616 9.59 -10.20 30.33
CA ALA A 616 9.26 -11.52 30.86
C ALA A 616 8.83 -11.51 32.35
N HIS A 617 9.15 -10.44 33.08
CA HIS A 617 8.87 -10.29 34.51
C HIS A 617 7.73 -9.30 34.80
N ILE A 618 7.22 -8.61 33.78
CA ILE A 618 6.05 -7.74 33.88
C ILE A 618 4.78 -8.59 33.98
N THR A 619 3.93 -8.25 34.93
CA THR A 619 2.67 -8.91 35.27
C THR A 619 1.54 -7.88 35.29
N GLU A 620 0.30 -8.36 35.36
CA GLU A 620 -0.88 -7.50 35.53
C GLU A 620 -0.87 -6.63 36.81
N ASN A 621 -0.01 -6.94 37.79
CA ASN A 621 0.11 -6.19 39.05
C ASN A 621 1.12 -5.04 38.97
N ASP A 622 1.79 -4.85 37.84
CA ASP A 622 2.81 -3.81 37.67
C ASP A 622 2.24 -2.46 37.20
N ALA A 623 0.97 -2.44 36.76
CA ALA A 623 0.29 -1.22 36.35
C ALA A 623 -1.21 -1.26 36.68
N TYR A 624 -1.81 -0.08 36.76
CA TYR A 624 -3.27 0.07 36.78
C TYR A 624 -3.83 0.19 35.37
N PHE A 625 -4.89 -0.58 35.10
CA PHE A 625 -5.60 -0.59 33.83
C PHE A 625 -6.94 0.11 33.94
N LEU A 626 -7.41 0.68 32.83
CA LEU A 626 -8.67 1.42 32.80
C LEU A 626 -9.91 0.56 33.07
N LEU A 627 -9.80 -0.76 32.88
CA LEU A 627 -10.89 -1.72 33.09
C LEU A 627 -10.75 -2.53 34.39
N ASP A 628 -9.78 -2.17 35.24
CA ASP A 628 -9.61 -2.76 36.56
C ASP A 628 -10.89 -2.59 37.41
N ASP A 629 -11.25 -3.63 38.15
CA ASP A 629 -12.28 -3.49 39.19
C ASP A 629 -11.72 -2.61 40.33
N PRO A 630 -12.38 -1.48 40.67
CA PRO A 630 -11.87 -0.54 41.65
C PRO A 630 -11.76 -1.16 43.05
N ASN A 631 -12.69 -2.02 43.45
CA ASN A 631 -12.72 -2.60 44.80
C ASN A 631 -11.76 -3.77 44.96
N VAL A 632 -11.48 -4.49 43.88
CA VAL A 632 -10.57 -5.64 43.88
C VAL A 632 -9.14 -5.19 43.56
N HIS A 633 -8.93 -4.65 42.36
CA HIS A 633 -7.60 -4.37 41.81
C HIS A 633 -7.01 -3.08 42.40
N GLY A 634 -7.85 -2.06 42.64
CA GLY A 634 -7.44 -0.81 43.29
C GLY A 634 -6.73 -1.04 44.63
N LYS A 635 -7.20 -2.01 45.41
CA LYS A 635 -6.58 -2.39 46.69
C LYS A 635 -5.46 -3.43 46.52
N SER A 636 -5.69 -4.48 45.74
CA SER A 636 -4.77 -5.61 45.67
C SER A 636 -3.43 -5.26 45.01
N LYS A 637 -3.44 -4.38 44.00
CA LYS A 637 -2.23 -3.92 43.32
C LYS A 637 -1.41 -2.97 44.20
N MET A 638 -2.05 -1.97 44.86
CA MET A 638 -1.35 -1.07 45.79
C MET A 638 -0.71 -1.80 46.97
N LYS A 639 -1.36 -2.87 47.47
CA LYS A 639 -0.77 -3.71 48.53
C LYS A 639 0.58 -4.28 48.11
N LYS A 640 0.70 -4.73 46.86
CA LYS A 640 1.92 -5.34 46.29
C LYS A 640 2.93 -4.30 45.81
N ALA A 641 2.50 -3.09 45.46
CA ALA A 641 3.35 -2.04 44.92
C ALA A 641 4.60 -1.80 45.78
N PHE A 642 5.72 -1.51 45.11
CA PHE A 642 6.97 -1.14 45.75
C PHE A 642 6.76 0.11 46.62
N CYS A 643 7.30 0.09 47.85
CA CYS A 643 7.27 1.21 48.78
C CYS A 643 8.21 0.89 49.94
N GLU A 644 9.48 1.23 49.76
CA GLU A 644 10.50 1.08 50.78
C GLU A 644 10.52 2.33 51.68
N PRO A 645 10.58 2.19 53.02
CA PRO A 645 10.68 3.35 53.91
C PRO A 645 11.83 4.28 53.51
N GLY A 646 11.55 5.57 53.40
CA GLY A 646 12.55 6.59 53.06
C GLY A 646 12.92 6.69 51.57
N ASN A 647 12.49 5.74 50.72
CA ASN A 647 12.81 5.77 49.29
C ASN A 647 11.85 6.70 48.53
N VAL A 648 12.30 7.91 48.22
CA VAL A 648 11.54 8.90 47.43
C VAL A 648 11.88 8.87 45.93
N ILE A 649 12.97 8.20 45.54
CA ILE A 649 13.42 8.11 44.14
C ILE A 649 12.41 7.30 43.31
N TYR A 650 11.96 6.17 43.84
CA TYR A 650 10.94 5.34 43.20
C TYR A 650 9.89 4.92 44.23
N CYS A 651 8.84 5.73 44.34
CA CYS A 651 7.74 5.48 45.25
C CYS A 651 6.39 5.61 44.53
N PRO A 652 5.88 4.52 43.93
CA PRO A 652 4.59 4.50 43.24
C PRO A 652 3.43 5.10 44.06
N PRO A 653 3.32 4.87 45.39
CA PRO A 653 2.29 5.54 46.20
C PRO A 653 2.39 7.07 46.19
N ILE A 654 3.59 7.67 46.28
CA ILE A 654 3.77 9.12 46.18
C ILE A 654 3.40 9.59 44.77
N ALA A 655 3.95 8.93 43.75
CA ALA A 655 3.69 9.24 42.34
C ALA A 655 2.20 9.30 42.02
N LEU A 656 1.45 8.24 42.39
CA LEU A 656 0.01 8.15 42.16
C LEU A 656 -0.79 9.18 42.97
N ALA A 657 -0.46 9.37 44.25
CA ALA A 657 -1.19 10.31 45.10
C ALA A 657 -1.02 11.75 44.59
N CYS A 658 0.22 12.16 44.28
CA CYS A 658 0.50 13.52 43.81
C CYS A 658 -0.08 13.76 42.41
N ALA A 659 0.11 12.82 41.47
CA ALA A 659 -0.41 12.97 40.11
C ALA A 659 -1.93 13.18 40.08
N PHE A 660 -2.69 12.38 40.83
CA PHE A 660 -4.15 12.43 40.75
C PHE A 660 -4.80 13.46 41.68
N GLN A 661 -4.26 13.72 42.89
CA GLN A 661 -4.83 14.73 43.78
C GLN A 661 -4.27 16.13 43.52
N MET A 662 -2.95 16.28 43.46
CA MET A 662 -2.31 17.60 43.31
C MET A 662 -2.39 18.05 41.85
N ASP A 663 -1.74 17.32 40.94
CA ASP A 663 -1.53 17.79 39.57
C ASP A 663 -2.82 17.80 38.74
N LEU A 664 -3.64 16.74 38.86
CA LEU A 664 -4.88 16.63 38.09
C LEU A 664 -6.07 17.33 38.75
N ALA A 665 -6.25 17.17 40.07
CA ALA A 665 -7.43 17.67 40.78
C ALA A 665 -7.23 19.01 41.53
N GLY A 666 -5.99 19.51 41.66
CA GLY A 666 -5.70 20.76 42.38
C GLY A 666 -6.02 20.69 43.87
N LYS A 667 -5.88 19.52 44.48
CA LYS A 667 -6.24 19.22 45.88
C LYS A 667 -5.04 18.74 46.68
N SER A 668 -5.13 18.87 47.99
CA SER A 668 -4.12 18.35 48.93
C SER A 668 -4.18 16.83 49.06
N VAL A 669 -3.01 16.21 49.31
CA VAL A 669 -2.93 14.81 49.71
C VAL A 669 -3.14 14.72 51.22
N ASN A 670 -4.25 14.08 51.62
CA ASN A 670 -4.67 14.01 53.02
C ASN A 670 -4.40 12.61 53.59
N ILE A 671 -3.46 12.49 54.53
CA ILE A 671 -3.15 11.25 55.24
C ILE A 671 -3.94 11.23 56.55
N SER A 672 -4.70 10.15 56.77
CA SER A 672 -5.44 9.95 58.00
C SER A 672 -4.85 8.81 58.83
N ARG A 673 -4.40 9.14 60.04
CA ARG A 673 -3.72 8.24 60.98
C ARG A 673 -4.03 8.65 62.43
N SER A 674 -3.86 7.74 63.38
CA SER A 674 -4.11 7.99 64.81
C SER A 674 -3.14 9.03 65.39
N GLU A 675 -3.52 9.64 66.52
CA GLU A 675 -2.64 10.54 67.28
C GLU A 675 -1.30 9.88 67.63
N GLU A 676 -1.33 8.59 68.01
CA GLU A 676 -0.14 7.78 68.32
C GLU A 676 0.83 7.63 67.13
N ASN A 677 0.32 7.73 65.89
CA ASN A 677 1.09 7.65 64.66
C ASN A 677 1.39 9.03 64.05
N GLY A 678 1.20 10.12 64.81
CA GLY A 678 1.52 11.49 64.39
C GLY A 678 0.34 12.29 63.80
N GLY A 679 -0.91 11.84 64.01
CA GLY A 679 -2.14 12.58 63.70
C GLY A 679 -2.41 12.80 62.20
N ASN A 680 -3.60 13.28 61.85
CA ASN A 680 -3.94 13.58 60.46
C ASN A 680 -3.02 14.69 59.89
N VAL A 681 -2.55 14.53 58.66
CA VAL A 681 -1.69 15.51 57.97
C VAL A 681 -2.19 15.75 56.54
N SER A 682 -2.03 16.97 56.04
CA SER A 682 -2.41 17.38 54.69
C SER A 682 -1.23 18.05 54.01
N TYR A 683 -0.87 17.55 52.84
CA TYR A 683 0.24 18.05 52.04
C TYR A 683 -0.28 18.81 50.83
N GLN A 684 0.25 20.00 50.59
CA GLN A 684 -0.10 20.83 49.42
C GLN A 684 0.88 20.63 48.28
N MET A 685 2.14 20.32 48.62
CA MET A 685 3.23 20.19 47.66
C MET A 685 3.84 18.80 47.74
N LYS A 686 4.29 18.26 46.60
CA LYS A 686 4.89 16.93 46.50
C LYS A 686 6.15 16.82 47.37
N GLU A 687 6.94 17.88 47.42
CA GLU A 687 8.19 17.97 48.19
C GLU A 687 7.95 17.80 49.69
N GLU A 688 6.76 18.16 50.20
CA GLU A 688 6.40 17.97 51.60
C GLU A 688 6.14 16.49 51.91
N VAL A 689 5.47 15.78 50.98
CA VAL A 689 5.22 14.34 51.09
C VAL A 689 6.55 13.58 51.04
N GLU A 690 7.42 13.93 50.10
CA GLU A 690 8.73 13.30 49.93
C GLU A 690 9.62 13.52 51.16
N ARG A 691 9.72 14.77 51.65
CA ARG A 691 10.51 15.10 52.84
C ARG A 691 10.05 14.32 54.07
N ASP A 692 8.75 14.29 54.35
CA ASP A 692 8.24 13.59 55.53
C ASP A 692 8.37 12.05 55.38
N PHE A 693 8.28 11.52 54.16
CA PHE A 693 8.51 10.11 53.89
C PHE A 693 9.98 9.71 54.03
N GLU A 694 10.90 10.53 53.49
CA GLU A 694 12.35 10.36 53.57
C GLU A 694 12.85 10.38 55.03
N LEU A 695 12.34 11.33 55.82
CA LEU A 695 12.68 11.46 57.24
C LEU A 695 12.00 10.42 58.15
N GLY A 696 11.14 9.55 57.60
CA GLY A 696 10.39 8.55 58.36
C GLY A 696 9.23 9.11 59.19
N ALA A 697 8.91 10.40 59.04
CA ALA A 697 7.75 11.03 59.67
C ALA A 697 6.42 10.55 59.05
N LEU A 698 6.43 10.04 57.82
CA LEU A 698 5.30 9.39 57.14
C LEU A 698 5.59 7.90 56.91
N HIS A 699 4.78 7.02 57.52
CA HIS A 699 4.96 5.58 57.41
C HIS A 699 4.43 5.03 56.06
N PRO A 700 5.11 4.06 55.41
CA PRO A 700 4.65 3.44 54.15
C PRO A 700 3.22 2.91 54.17
N GLY A 701 2.77 2.38 55.30
CA GLY A 701 1.40 1.86 55.46
C GLY A 701 0.33 2.95 55.33
N ASP A 702 0.59 4.13 55.90
CA ASP A 702 -0.35 5.27 55.88
C ASP A 702 -0.40 5.88 54.48
N LEU A 703 0.77 6.06 53.86
CA LEU A 703 0.91 6.52 52.48
C LEU A 703 0.21 5.57 51.49
N LYS A 704 0.45 4.25 51.59
CA LYS A 704 -0.25 3.25 50.76
C LYS A 704 -1.76 3.27 50.98
N SER A 705 -2.21 3.46 52.22
CA SER A 705 -3.64 3.55 52.54
C SER A 705 -4.28 4.77 51.87
N CYS A 706 -3.61 5.92 51.91
CA CYS A 706 -4.07 7.13 51.21
C CYS A 706 -4.07 6.94 49.68
N ALA A 707 -2.96 6.49 49.10
CA ALA A 707 -2.85 6.25 47.67
C ALA A 707 -3.89 5.21 47.17
N THR A 708 -4.20 4.20 47.98
CA THR A 708 -5.29 3.24 47.69
C THR A 708 -6.63 3.95 47.58
N LYS A 709 -6.99 4.83 48.53
CA LYS A 709 -8.27 5.57 48.50
C LYS A 709 -8.39 6.42 47.24
N ILE A 710 -7.31 7.14 46.89
CA ILE A 710 -7.25 7.99 45.69
C ILE A 710 -7.45 7.15 44.43
N ILE A 711 -6.71 6.06 44.27
CA ILE A 711 -6.80 5.24 43.05
C ILE A 711 -8.13 4.49 42.93
N VAL A 712 -8.70 4.01 44.05
CA VAL A 712 -10.04 3.42 44.07
C VAL A 712 -11.08 4.45 43.61
N GLU A 713 -10.95 5.71 44.02
CA GLU A 713 -11.83 6.80 43.57
C GLU A 713 -11.65 7.08 42.07
N VAL A 714 -10.41 7.23 41.58
CA VAL A 714 -10.10 7.48 40.16
C VAL A 714 -10.66 6.36 39.26
N ILE A 715 -10.29 5.11 39.53
CA ILE A 715 -10.77 3.95 38.77
C ILE A 715 -12.29 3.79 38.95
N GLY A 716 -12.81 4.09 40.13
CA GLY A 716 -14.25 4.09 40.41
C GLY A 716 -15.01 5.08 39.52
N ASN A 717 -14.49 6.29 39.34
CA ASN A 717 -15.08 7.32 38.48
C ASN A 717 -15.04 6.91 37.00
N ILE A 718 -13.91 6.35 36.53
CA ILE A 718 -13.78 5.79 35.18
C ILE A 718 -14.78 4.64 34.98
N SER A 719 -14.86 3.70 35.92
CA SER A 719 -15.78 2.56 35.87
C SER A 719 -17.25 3.02 35.82
N LYS A 720 -17.62 4.04 36.59
CA LYS A 720 -18.95 4.65 36.56
C LYS A 720 -19.23 5.30 35.19
N ALA A 721 -18.30 6.07 34.66
CA ALA A 721 -18.44 6.70 33.35
C ALA A 721 -18.61 5.68 32.23
N ILE A 722 -17.80 4.62 32.23
CA ILE A 722 -17.90 3.50 31.27
C ILE A 722 -19.26 2.80 31.37
N LYS A 723 -19.79 2.59 32.57
CA LYS A 723 -21.11 1.95 32.77
C LYS A 723 -22.27 2.86 32.37
N ALA A 724 -22.12 4.17 32.54
CA ALA A 724 -23.14 5.16 32.22
C ALA A 724 -23.30 5.35 30.69
N ASP A 725 -22.22 5.22 29.93
CA ASP A 725 -22.26 5.29 28.47
C ASP A 725 -22.40 3.90 27.82
N LYS A 726 -23.47 3.70 27.03
CA LYS A 726 -23.77 2.40 26.40
C LYS A 726 -22.66 1.96 25.45
N ALA A 727 -22.06 2.88 24.69
CA ALA A 727 -20.99 2.56 23.76
C ALA A 727 -19.72 2.11 24.50
N SER A 728 -19.35 2.82 25.56
CA SER A 728 -18.21 2.49 26.43
C SER A 728 -18.40 1.17 27.16
N ALA A 729 -19.61 0.89 27.67
CA ALA A 729 -19.90 -0.39 28.31
C ALA A 729 -19.75 -1.56 27.33
N GLN A 730 -20.16 -1.38 26.08
CA GLN A 730 -19.99 -2.38 25.03
C GLN A 730 -18.50 -2.53 24.65
N ALA A 731 -17.77 -1.42 24.51
CA ALA A 731 -16.35 -1.41 24.25
C ALA A 731 -15.56 -2.17 25.33
N ALA A 732 -15.84 -1.91 26.61
CA ALA A 732 -15.21 -2.61 27.72
C ALA A 732 -15.45 -4.12 27.68
N LYS A 733 -16.67 -4.56 27.31
CA LYS A 733 -16.98 -6.00 27.12
C LYS A 733 -16.19 -6.58 25.94
N SER A 734 -16.12 -5.85 24.83
CA SER A 734 -15.37 -6.26 23.64
C SER A 734 -13.88 -6.43 23.93
N LEU A 735 -13.25 -5.51 24.68
CA LEU A 735 -11.85 -5.66 25.08
C LEU A 735 -11.64 -6.85 26.01
N LYS A 736 -12.48 -7.03 27.02
CA LYS A 736 -12.41 -8.20 27.92
C LYS A 736 -12.57 -9.53 27.17
N ALA A 737 -13.44 -9.56 26.16
CA ALA A 737 -13.62 -10.73 25.31
C ALA A 737 -12.49 -10.93 24.30
N PHE A 738 -11.76 -9.89 23.92
CA PHE A 738 -10.59 -9.97 23.04
C PHE A 738 -9.33 -10.43 23.79
N ILE A 739 -9.18 -10.02 25.05
CA ILE A 739 -8.06 -10.45 25.92
C ILE A 739 -8.17 -11.94 26.27
N LYS A 740 -9.39 -12.43 26.49
CA LYS A 740 -9.68 -13.84 26.78
C LYS A 740 -9.60 -14.69 25.52
#